data_AF-C5M6L2-F1
#
_entry.id   AF-C5M6L2-F1
#
_cell.length_a   1.000
_cell.length_b   1.000
_cell.length_c   1.000
_cell.angle_alpha   90.00
_cell.angle_beta   90.00
_cell.angle_gamma   90.00
#
_symmetry.space_group_name_H-M   'P 1'
#
loop_
_entity.id
_entity.type
_entity.pdbx_description
1 polymer ?
#
loop_
_entity_poly.entity_id
_entity_poly.type
_entity_poly.pdbx_seq_one_letter_code
_entity_poly.pdbx_strand_id
1 'polypeptide(L)'
;MFDFVTSTSGQGEFPTNGKQFWDGVKNTTDLDLSGIRFSVFGLGDSQYWPRKEDKHYYNKPAKDLFAKLKLYGGVELADIGLGDDQDADGFATGFNEWIPKIWAALGVDNVEGVEEPKPITNEDMKLGSDYLRGTIVEGLQDQSTGAISAVDQQLTKFHGIYMQDDRDIRDERKAQGLEPAYSFMVRVRLPGGIATPKQYLKMDELADERGNGTLKLTTRATFQLHGVVKHDLKPAIRGMNSALMDTLAACGDVNRNVMVSALPHNAKIHGQVAEVGALISEFLLPRTTAYHEIWLQGEDEGDKPGYAEAWENRKEGPTKKKTLVAGNVLTDIEPQYGVTYLPRKFKVVITVPPYNDVDVYAHDVGLIAIVEDNEVIGFNVLAGGGMGSTHNNKKTYPRTGSMLGYVSKDQVHIACEKIMLVQRDFGDRTNRKHARLKYTIDDLGVEVFKSKVEDLLGYKFDAPKPFKIESNIDYFGWCKDELGYNHFTTFIENGRIEDTPELPQKTGLRKVAEFLGSGNRSGEFRLTGNQHILISNVSDEDLDEVKQLLAQYKLDNTDFSALRKSSAACVAFPTCGLAMAESERYLPVLITKLEEALEEYGLRHDSVVMRMTGCPNGCARPWVAEVALVGKAYGAYNLMLGGGHHGQRLNKIYRYSIKEDEILEILKNLFKRWSLERDEGEPFGDWCIRAGIIAETTEGKYFHDNIPEDA
;
A
#
# COMPACT_ATOMS: atom_id res chain seq x y z
N MET A 1 21.74 -17.18 34.93
CA MET A 1 22.39 -17.12 33.61
C MET A 1 21.42 -16.39 32.70
N PHE A 2 21.89 -15.44 31.91
CA PHE A 2 21.02 -14.62 31.07
C PHE A 2 21.61 -14.47 29.68
N ASP A 3 20.80 -14.73 28.66
CA ASP A 3 21.12 -14.43 27.27
C ASP A 3 20.26 -13.25 26.84
N PHE A 4 20.91 -12.19 26.40
CA PHE A 4 20.23 -10.99 25.93
C PHE A 4 20.22 -10.97 24.40
N VAL A 5 19.08 -10.67 23.81
CA VAL A 5 18.97 -10.38 22.38
C VAL A 5 18.48 -8.95 22.23
N THR A 6 19.20 -8.13 21.47
CA THR A 6 18.81 -6.73 21.25
C THR A 6 19.07 -6.31 19.82
N SER A 7 18.14 -5.56 19.25
CA SER A 7 18.26 -4.99 17.91
C SER A 7 18.84 -3.58 17.94
N THR A 8 19.40 -3.13 16.83
CA THR A 8 19.79 -1.73 16.63
C THR A 8 18.61 -0.92 16.11
N SER A 9 18.19 0.12 16.82
CA SER A 9 17.17 1.07 16.35
C SER A 9 17.77 2.45 16.07
N GLY A 10 17.20 3.18 15.11
CA GLY A 10 17.60 4.56 14.81
C GLY A 10 19.11 4.66 14.65
N GLN A 11 19.72 5.66 15.30
CA GLN A 11 21.18 5.89 15.28
C GLN A 11 21.89 5.12 16.41
N GLY A 12 21.77 3.78 16.40
CA GLY A 12 22.44 2.92 17.36
C GLY A 12 21.85 2.95 18.77
N GLU A 13 20.55 3.22 18.86
CA GLU A 13 19.76 3.27 20.09
C GLU A 13 19.18 1.89 20.39
N PHE A 14 18.88 1.64 21.66
CA PHE A 14 18.09 0.46 22.06
C PHE A 14 16.66 0.60 21.54
N PRO A 15 16.04 -0.51 21.11
CA PRO A 15 14.67 -0.49 20.64
C PRO A 15 13.76 -0.03 21.79
N THR A 16 12.61 0.58 21.47
CA THR A 16 11.73 1.20 22.47
C THR A 16 11.38 0.27 23.63
N ASN A 17 11.21 -1.03 23.36
CA ASN A 17 10.94 -2.05 24.38
C ASN A 17 12.15 -2.41 25.26
N GLY A 18 13.39 -2.19 24.79
CA GLY A 18 14.64 -2.40 25.54
C GLY A 18 15.22 -1.12 26.16
N LYS A 19 14.69 0.05 25.79
CA LYS A 19 15.23 1.36 26.22
C LYS A 19 15.20 1.54 27.74
N GLN A 20 14.09 1.23 28.40
CA GLN A 20 13.98 1.35 29.87
C GLN A 20 14.98 0.43 30.60
N PHE A 21 15.14 -0.81 30.12
CA PHE A 21 16.13 -1.74 30.65
C PHE A 21 17.54 -1.16 30.50
N TRP A 22 17.88 -0.68 29.30
CA TRP A 22 19.18 -0.07 29.05
C TRP A 22 19.42 1.19 29.90
N ASP A 23 18.42 2.06 30.01
CA ASP A 23 18.50 3.26 30.84
C ASP A 23 18.71 2.91 32.32
N GLY A 24 18.09 1.84 32.82
CA GLY A 24 18.39 1.29 34.14
C GLY A 24 19.85 0.84 34.26
N VAL A 25 20.27 -0.08 33.40
CA VAL A 25 21.63 -0.67 33.44
C VAL A 25 22.73 0.38 33.27
N LYS A 26 22.56 1.35 32.37
CA LYS A 26 23.59 2.34 32.05
C LYS A 26 23.77 3.39 33.15
N ASN A 27 22.69 3.75 33.86
CA ASN A 27 22.66 4.83 34.86
C ASN A 27 22.98 4.35 36.27
N THR A 28 22.90 3.06 36.56
CA THR A 28 23.36 2.48 37.83
C THR A 28 24.89 2.59 37.95
N THR A 29 25.44 2.60 39.17
CA THR A 29 26.91 2.59 39.38
C THR A 29 27.36 1.52 40.39
N ASP A 30 26.40 0.90 41.06
CA ASP A 30 26.51 0.00 42.20
C ASP A 30 25.94 -1.40 41.90
N LEU A 31 25.78 -1.75 40.62
CA LEU A 31 25.31 -3.07 40.19
C LEU A 31 26.46 -4.07 40.28
N ASP A 32 26.33 -5.10 41.11
CA ASP A 32 27.25 -6.25 41.17
C ASP A 32 26.63 -7.45 40.46
N LEU A 33 27.27 -7.86 39.36
CA LEU A 33 26.86 -8.99 38.53
C LEU A 33 27.87 -10.16 38.60
N SER A 34 28.78 -10.18 39.58
CA SER A 34 29.81 -11.24 39.74
C SER A 34 29.24 -12.66 39.83
N GLY A 35 28.02 -12.82 40.34
CA GLY A 35 27.31 -14.10 40.37
C GLY A 35 26.58 -14.48 39.07
N ILE A 36 26.60 -13.62 38.04
CA ILE A 36 25.81 -13.79 36.82
C ILE A 36 26.70 -14.19 35.66
N ARG A 37 26.35 -15.31 35.02
CA ARG A 37 26.85 -15.68 33.69
C ARG A 37 25.97 -15.11 32.59
N PHE A 38 26.54 -14.50 31.55
CA PHE A 38 25.77 -13.86 30.47
C PHE A 38 26.37 -13.98 29.08
N SER A 39 25.54 -13.90 28.04
CA SER A 39 25.97 -13.57 26.67
C SER A 39 24.97 -12.59 26.04
N VAL A 40 25.37 -11.99 24.91
CA VAL A 40 24.53 -11.03 24.17
C VAL A 40 24.58 -11.36 22.69
N PHE A 41 23.43 -11.37 22.03
CA PHE A 41 23.30 -11.42 20.58
C PHE A 41 22.73 -10.11 20.04
N GLY A 42 23.43 -9.53 19.06
CA GLY A 42 22.99 -8.32 18.37
C GLY A 42 22.27 -8.63 17.06
N LEU A 43 21.11 -8.00 16.86
CA LEU A 43 20.45 -7.89 15.56
C LEU A 43 20.77 -6.52 14.95
N GLY A 44 21.57 -6.52 13.87
CA GLY A 44 22.04 -5.30 13.23
C GLY A 44 22.02 -5.40 11.72
N ASP A 45 22.14 -4.25 11.08
CA ASP A 45 22.34 -4.11 9.64
C ASP A 45 23.57 -3.22 9.46
N SER A 46 24.67 -3.78 8.97
CA SER A 46 25.94 -3.03 8.82
C SER A 46 25.87 -1.93 7.77
N GLN A 47 24.82 -1.93 6.94
CA GLN A 47 24.54 -0.90 5.94
C GLN A 47 23.30 -0.07 6.31
N TYR A 48 22.79 -0.17 7.54
CA TYR A 48 21.59 0.58 7.94
C TYR A 48 21.76 2.07 7.77
N TRP A 49 22.93 2.56 8.20
CA TRP A 49 23.43 3.89 7.95
C TRP A 49 24.59 3.79 6.96
N PRO A 50 24.41 4.25 5.71
CA PRO A 50 25.37 3.99 4.64
C PRO A 50 26.62 4.87 4.71
N ARG A 51 26.63 5.91 5.57
CA ARG A 51 27.77 6.83 5.68
C ARG A 51 28.94 6.16 6.40
N LYS A 52 30.17 6.47 5.99
CA LYS A 52 31.38 5.80 6.51
C LYS A 52 31.55 6.05 8.01
N GLU A 53 31.22 7.24 8.47
CA GLU A 53 31.24 7.68 9.85
C GLU A 53 30.21 6.98 10.73
N ASP A 54 29.17 6.37 10.16
CA ASP A 54 28.05 5.77 10.92
C ASP A 54 28.26 4.28 11.23
N LYS A 55 29.37 3.68 10.79
CA LYS A 55 29.67 2.25 10.98
C LYS A 55 29.65 1.82 12.45
N HIS A 56 29.90 2.72 13.40
CA HIS A 56 29.85 2.40 14.83
C HIS A 56 28.44 2.08 15.33
N TYR A 57 27.39 2.42 14.60
CA TYR A 57 26.01 2.09 14.98
C TYR A 57 25.66 0.61 14.78
N TYR A 58 26.39 -0.12 13.93
CA TYR A 58 26.15 -1.54 13.68
C TYR A 58 26.24 -2.36 14.98
N ASN A 59 25.13 -3.02 15.36
CA ASN A 59 25.01 -3.80 16.60
C ASN A 59 25.37 -3.04 17.88
N LYS A 60 25.28 -1.71 17.85
CA LYS A 60 25.72 -0.86 18.96
C LYS A 60 25.02 -1.20 20.29
N PRO A 61 23.69 -1.41 20.36
CA PRO A 61 23.04 -1.80 21.62
C PRO A 61 23.60 -3.09 22.23
N ALA A 62 23.88 -4.11 21.41
CA ALA A 62 24.45 -5.36 21.91
C ALA A 62 25.88 -5.17 22.42
N LYS A 63 26.70 -4.42 21.67
CA LYS A 63 28.08 -4.08 22.05
C LYS A 63 28.12 -3.29 23.36
N ASP A 64 27.27 -2.25 23.47
CA ASP A 64 27.16 -1.41 24.66
C ASP A 64 26.68 -2.21 25.87
N LEU A 65 25.66 -3.07 25.70
CA LEU A 65 25.16 -3.94 26.76
C LEU A 65 26.23 -4.92 27.24
N PHE A 66 26.87 -5.63 26.32
CA PHE A 66 27.89 -6.63 26.63
C PHE A 66 29.05 -5.99 27.41
N ALA A 67 29.55 -4.84 26.95
CA ALA A 67 30.61 -4.10 27.63
C ALA A 67 30.19 -3.66 29.04
N LYS A 68 28.95 -3.20 29.22
CA LYS A 68 28.45 -2.71 30.51
C LYS A 68 28.21 -3.86 31.51
N LEU A 69 27.69 -5.01 31.06
CA LEU A 69 27.52 -6.20 31.92
C LEU A 69 28.87 -6.72 32.42
N LYS A 70 29.89 -6.73 31.55
CA LYS A 70 31.27 -7.09 31.92
C LYS A 70 31.87 -6.11 32.93
N LEU A 71 31.63 -4.81 32.76
CA LEU A 71 32.09 -3.77 33.69
C LEU A 71 31.54 -3.98 35.11
N TYR A 72 30.32 -4.48 35.25
CA TYR A 72 29.69 -4.81 36.53
C TYR A 72 30.09 -6.18 37.09
N GLY A 73 31.12 -6.83 36.54
CA GLY A 73 31.65 -8.10 37.05
C GLY A 73 30.93 -9.33 36.50
N GLY A 74 30.00 -9.20 35.56
CA GLY A 74 29.37 -10.33 34.90
C GLY A 74 30.39 -11.28 34.27
N VAL A 75 30.15 -12.58 34.39
CA VAL A 75 30.99 -13.64 33.82
C VAL A 75 30.47 -13.98 32.43
N GLU A 76 31.34 -13.96 31.42
CA GLU A 76 30.94 -14.31 30.05
C GLU A 76 30.59 -15.80 29.97
N LEU A 77 29.39 -16.09 29.49
CA LEU A 77 28.93 -17.42 29.17
C LEU A 77 29.47 -17.88 27.81
N ALA A 78 29.42 -16.97 26.83
CA ALA A 78 29.99 -17.10 25.49
C ALA A 78 30.23 -15.70 24.92
N ASP A 79 31.13 -15.59 23.93
CA ASP A 79 31.39 -14.35 23.21
C ASP A 79 30.10 -13.72 22.66
N ILE A 80 30.11 -12.40 22.51
CA ILE A 80 29.04 -11.66 21.83
C ILE A 80 28.81 -12.20 20.41
N GLY A 81 27.56 -12.47 20.06
CA GLY A 81 27.17 -12.78 18.69
C GLY A 81 26.65 -11.54 17.98
N LEU A 82 26.99 -11.39 16.70
CA LEU A 82 26.64 -10.22 15.89
C LEU A 82 25.97 -10.67 14.60
N GLY A 83 24.64 -10.61 14.54
CA GLY A 83 23.89 -10.84 13.30
C GLY A 83 23.97 -9.62 12.37
N ASP A 84 24.09 -9.85 11.07
CA ASP A 84 24.03 -8.82 10.04
C ASP A 84 22.96 -9.13 8.98
N ASP A 85 21.97 -8.26 8.84
CA ASP A 85 20.95 -8.37 7.78
C ASP A 85 21.53 -8.31 6.35
N GLN A 86 22.80 -7.90 6.19
CA GLN A 86 23.51 -7.90 4.92
C GLN A 86 24.09 -9.26 4.52
N ASP A 87 24.17 -10.22 5.44
CA ASP A 87 24.66 -11.56 5.13
C ASP A 87 23.69 -12.33 4.22
N ALA A 88 24.19 -13.42 3.61
CA ALA A 88 23.38 -14.25 2.70
C ALA A 88 22.10 -14.77 3.37
N ASP A 89 22.21 -15.21 4.62
CA ASP A 89 21.13 -15.69 5.47
C ASP A 89 20.70 -14.64 6.52
N GLY A 90 21.11 -13.38 6.32
CA GLY A 90 20.88 -12.29 7.27
C GLY A 90 21.48 -12.58 8.65
N PHE A 91 20.78 -12.12 9.71
CA PHE A 91 21.20 -12.34 11.10
C PHE A 91 21.46 -13.81 11.46
N ALA A 92 20.87 -14.77 10.73
CA ALA A 92 21.01 -16.19 10.99
C ALA A 92 22.47 -16.66 10.85
N THR A 93 23.28 -16.00 10.00
CA THR A 93 24.71 -16.30 9.84
C THR A 93 25.43 -16.17 11.19
N GLY A 94 25.36 -14.99 11.81
CA GLY A 94 25.94 -14.76 13.13
C GLY A 94 25.25 -15.56 14.24
N PHE A 95 23.93 -15.81 14.12
CA PHE A 95 23.19 -16.60 15.11
C PHE A 95 23.63 -18.06 15.12
N ASN A 96 23.80 -18.67 13.95
CA ASN A 96 24.22 -20.07 13.80
C ASN A 96 25.65 -20.31 14.28
N GLU A 97 26.49 -19.27 14.31
CA GLU A 97 27.81 -19.33 14.95
C GLU A 97 27.75 -19.14 16.48
N TRP A 98 26.81 -18.33 16.96
CA TRP A 98 26.68 -17.98 18.37
C TRP A 98 25.93 -19.05 19.19
N ILE A 99 24.79 -19.55 18.68
CA ILE A 99 23.91 -20.45 19.44
C ILE A 99 24.57 -21.78 19.85
N PRO A 100 25.46 -22.42 19.06
CA PRO A 100 26.12 -23.65 19.50
C PRO A 100 27.06 -23.42 20.70
N LYS A 101 27.66 -22.22 20.79
CA LYS A 101 28.51 -21.84 21.94
C LYS A 101 27.68 -21.72 23.21
N ILE A 102 26.45 -21.22 23.10
CA ILE A 102 25.49 -21.14 24.22
C ILE A 102 25.09 -22.55 24.67
N TRP A 103 24.73 -23.44 23.74
CA TRP A 103 24.39 -24.83 24.08
C TRP A 103 25.53 -25.57 24.78
N ALA A 104 26.76 -25.40 24.30
CA ALA A 104 27.95 -25.99 24.94
C ALA A 104 28.18 -25.42 26.35
N ALA A 105 28.06 -24.10 26.54
CA ALA A 105 28.20 -23.46 27.85
C ALA A 105 27.09 -23.83 28.85
N LEU A 106 25.93 -24.24 28.33
CA LEU A 106 24.79 -24.78 29.07
C LEU A 106 24.89 -26.29 29.35
N GLY A 107 25.80 -27.01 28.68
CA GLY A 107 25.94 -28.47 28.77
C GLY A 107 24.79 -29.24 28.10
N VAL A 108 24.13 -28.65 27.10
CA VAL A 108 22.99 -29.24 26.36
C VAL A 108 23.30 -29.48 24.88
N ASP A 109 24.57 -29.37 24.50
CA ASP A 109 25.10 -29.62 23.15
C ASP A 109 24.99 -31.07 22.68
N ASN A 110 24.71 -32.01 23.59
CA ASN A 110 24.55 -33.44 23.29
C ASN A 110 23.08 -33.91 23.29
N VAL A 111 22.10 -33.00 23.27
CA VAL A 111 20.68 -33.36 23.22
C VAL A 111 20.27 -33.65 21.77
N GLU A 112 20.28 -34.93 21.39
CA GLU A 112 19.72 -35.37 20.10
C GLU A 112 18.17 -35.30 20.13
N GLY A 113 17.56 -34.81 19.04
CA GLY A 113 16.11 -34.93 18.81
C GLY A 113 15.23 -33.72 19.15
N VAL A 114 15.80 -32.55 19.50
CA VAL A 114 15.04 -31.30 19.63
C VAL A 114 15.17 -30.51 18.33
N GLU A 115 14.49 -30.95 17.27
CA GLU A 115 14.27 -30.09 16.11
C GLU A 115 13.19 -29.06 16.47
N GLU A 116 13.55 -27.78 16.52
CA GLU A 116 12.54 -26.73 16.60
C GLU A 116 11.64 -26.80 15.37
N PRO A 117 10.30 -26.82 15.53
CA PRO A 117 9.40 -26.85 14.40
C PRO A 117 9.62 -25.58 13.57
N LYS A 118 9.71 -25.76 12.25
CA LYS A 118 9.91 -24.63 11.32
C LYS A 118 8.81 -23.57 11.55
N PRO A 119 9.16 -22.28 11.52
CA PRO A 119 8.17 -21.21 11.59
C PRO A 119 7.09 -21.40 10.53
N ILE A 120 5.82 -21.25 10.94
CA ILE A 120 4.69 -21.35 10.03
C ILE A 120 4.75 -20.19 9.02
N THR A 121 4.87 -20.51 7.74
CA THR A 121 4.93 -19.51 6.67
C THR A 121 3.54 -19.04 6.23
N ASN A 122 3.47 -17.96 5.46
CA ASN A 122 2.22 -17.54 4.83
C ASN A 122 1.64 -18.61 3.89
N GLU A 123 2.47 -19.46 3.27
CA GLU A 123 1.98 -20.57 2.44
C GLU A 123 1.38 -21.67 3.30
N ASP A 124 2.03 -22.03 4.43
CA ASP A 124 1.50 -23.00 5.39
C ASP A 124 0.16 -22.53 5.97
N MET A 125 0.05 -21.25 6.31
CA MET A 125 -1.20 -20.65 6.79
C MET A 125 -2.32 -20.78 5.74
N LYS A 126 -2.04 -20.53 4.45
CA LYS A 126 -3.04 -20.69 3.39
C LYS A 126 -3.43 -22.15 3.21
N LEU A 127 -2.46 -23.06 3.16
CA LEU A 127 -2.70 -24.51 3.04
C LEU A 127 -3.56 -25.04 4.20
N GLY A 128 -3.27 -24.63 5.43
CA GLY A 128 -3.99 -25.06 6.63
C GLY A 128 -5.29 -24.32 6.92
N SER A 129 -5.73 -23.40 6.05
CA SER A 129 -6.85 -22.51 6.34
C SER A 129 -8.23 -23.00 5.88
N ASP A 130 -8.32 -24.12 5.18
CA ASP A 130 -9.55 -24.54 4.49
C ASP A 130 -10.15 -23.40 3.64
N TYR A 131 -9.36 -22.96 2.66
CA TYR A 131 -9.69 -21.83 1.79
C TYR A 131 -10.01 -20.54 2.57
N LEU A 132 -9.07 -20.13 3.40
CA LEU A 132 -9.04 -18.84 4.11
C LEU A 132 -10.02 -18.72 5.29
N ARG A 133 -10.66 -19.81 5.73
CA ARG A 133 -11.49 -19.82 6.94
C ARG A 133 -10.64 -19.67 8.20
N GLY A 134 -9.61 -20.50 8.31
CA GLY A 134 -8.74 -20.56 9.48
C GLY A 134 -9.54 -20.73 10.76
N THR A 135 -9.21 -19.91 11.76
CA THR A 135 -9.92 -19.83 13.04
C THR A 135 -10.60 -18.47 13.23
N ILE A 136 -10.98 -17.81 12.11
CA ILE A 136 -11.47 -16.43 12.14
C ILE A 136 -12.75 -16.33 12.98
N VAL A 137 -13.69 -17.27 12.84
CA VAL A 137 -14.98 -17.22 13.55
C VAL A 137 -14.76 -17.38 15.06
N GLU A 138 -13.95 -18.35 15.47
CA GLU A 138 -13.57 -18.56 16.86
C GLU A 138 -12.83 -17.35 17.42
N GLY A 139 -11.88 -16.82 16.64
CA GLY A 139 -11.10 -15.63 16.98
C GLY A 139 -11.96 -14.39 17.18
N LEU A 140 -13.04 -14.21 16.39
CA LEU A 140 -13.98 -13.09 16.55
C LEU A 140 -14.86 -13.23 17.81
N GLN A 141 -15.15 -14.46 18.24
CA GLN A 141 -15.95 -14.73 19.45
C GLN A 141 -15.16 -14.56 20.74
N ASP A 142 -13.83 -14.69 20.70
CA ASP A 142 -12.95 -14.51 21.87
C ASP A 142 -12.98 -13.06 22.39
N GLN A 143 -13.58 -12.83 23.56
CA GLN A 143 -13.65 -11.50 24.19
C GLN A 143 -12.47 -11.20 25.14
N SER A 144 -11.48 -12.11 25.26
CA SER A 144 -10.34 -11.90 26.16
C SER A 144 -9.33 -10.85 25.67
N THR A 145 -9.37 -10.50 24.38
CA THR A 145 -8.53 -9.49 23.74
C THR A 145 -9.26 -8.82 22.57
N GLY A 146 -8.95 -7.54 22.33
CA GLY A 146 -9.35 -6.85 21.11
C GLY A 146 -8.69 -7.35 19.81
N ALA A 147 -7.68 -8.22 19.90
CA ALA A 147 -6.95 -8.77 18.76
C ALA A 147 -7.57 -10.06 18.19
N ILE A 148 -6.98 -10.51 17.08
CA ILE A 148 -7.14 -11.86 16.51
C ILE A 148 -5.76 -12.54 16.37
N SER A 149 -5.76 -13.87 16.23
CA SER A 149 -4.53 -14.67 16.16
C SER A 149 -3.60 -14.22 15.02
N ALA A 150 -2.29 -14.47 15.15
CA ALA A 150 -1.32 -14.09 14.12
C ALA A 150 -1.61 -14.72 12.74
N VAL A 151 -2.17 -15.93 12.73
CA VAL A 151 -2.62 -16.63 11.51
C VAL A 151 -3.83 -15.92 10.92
N ASP A 152 -4.85 -15.63 11.74
CA ASP A 152 -6.07 -14.95 11.28
C ASP A 152 -5.77 -13.52 10.81
N GLN A 153 -4.78 -12.82 11.39
CA GLN A 153 -4.29 -11.54 10.85
C GLN A 153 -3.76 -11.65 9.42
N GLN A 154 -3.27 -12.82 8.99
CA GLN A 154 -2.89 -13.04 7.59
C GLN A 154 -4.10 -13.42 6.73
N LEU A 155 -5.02 -14.24 7.23
CA LEU A 155 -6.19 -14.73 6.48
C LEU A 155 -7.26 -13.65 6.29
N THR A 156 -7.54 -12.85 7.31
CA THR A 156 -8.48 -11.71 7.24
C THR A 156 -8.08 -10.67 6.19
N LYS A 157 -6.80 -10.60 5.80
CA LYS A 157 -6.36 -9.77 4.66
C LYS A 157 -7.02 -10.18 3.35
N PHE A 158 -7.33 -11.45 3.12
CA PHE A 158 -8.06 -11.87 1.91
C PHE A 158 -9.52 -11.42 1.92
N HIS A 159 -10.04 -11.10 3.09
CA HIS A 159 -11.38 -10.57 3.34
C HIS A 159 -11.40 -9.04 3.41
N GLY A 160 -10.30 -8.37 3.03
CA GLY A 160 -10.22 -6.91 3.00
C GLY A 160 -9.83 -6.24 4.31
N ILE A 161 -9.46 -7.02 5.33
CA ILE A 161 -9.31 -6.54 6.71
C ILE A 161 -7.83 -6.56 7.13
N TYR A 162 -7.38 -5.51 7.82
CA TYR A 162 -6.12 -5.50 8.55
C TYR A 162 -6.39 -5.18 10.00
N MET A 163 -5.89 -6.03 10.90
CA MET A 163 -5.74 -5.63 12.30
C MET A 163 -4.69 -4.52 12.40
N GLN A 164 -5.00 -3.52 13.21
CA GLN A 164 -4.23 -2.34 13.49
C GLN A 164 -4.31 -2.03 14.98
N ASP A 165 -3.58 -1.03 15.40
CA ASP A 165 -3.71 -0.41 16.70
C ASP A 165 -3.33 1.06 16.60
N ASP A 166 -3.78 1.85 17.57
CA ASP A 166 -3.37 3.24 17.68
C ASP A 166 -1.96 3.35 18.27
N ARG A 167 -1.00 3.68 17.40
CA ARG A 167 0.40 3.81 17.77
C ARG A 167 0.74 5.11 18.50
N ASP A 168 -0.14 6.11 18.50
CA ASP A 168 0.09 7.36 19.24
C ASP A 168 -0.08 7.13 20.75
N ILE A 169 -1.02 6.28 21.16
CA ILE A 169 -1.30 5.97 22.59
C ILE A 169 -0.75 4.62 23.06
N ARG A 170 -0.07 3.86 22.18
CA ARG A 170 0.42 2.50 22.48
C ARG A 170 1.35 2.48 23.71
N ASP A 171 2.31 3.39 23.79
CA ASP A 171 3.29 3.42 24.87
C ASP A 171 2.63 3.83 26.21
N GLU A 172 1.66 4.74 26.17
CA GLU A 172 0.86 5.11 27.35
C GLU A 172 0.06 3.91 27.87
N ARG A 173 -0.66 3.21 26.98
CA ARG A 173 -1.45 2.02 27.34
C ARG A 173 -0.58 0.90 27.91
N LYS A 174 0.59 0.67 27.30
CA LYS A 174 1.57 -0.29 27.79
C LYS A 174 2.04 0.06 29.21
N ALA A 175 2.29 1.33 29.51
CA ALA A 175 2.66 1.77 30.85
C ALA A 175 1.55 1.55 31.89
N GLN A 176 0.28 1.56 31.45
CA GLN A 176 -0.89 1.24 32.28
C GLN A 176 -1.18 -0.27 32.39
N GLY A 177 -0.36 -1.13 31.75
CA GLY A 177 -0.61 -2.57 31.71
C GLY A 177 -1.78 -2.99 30.80
N LEU A 178 -2.24 -2.09 29.94
CA LEU A 178 -3.31 -2.35 28.98
C LEU A 178 -2.72 -2.88 27.66
N GLU A 179 -3.50 -3.72 26.98
CA GLU A 179 -3.19 -4.10 25.59
C GLU A 179 -3.23 -2.88 24.66
N PRO A 180 -2.57 -2.92 23.48
CA PRO A 180 -2.74 -1.91 22.46
C PRO A 180 -4.21 -1.63 22.17
N ALA A 181 -4.54 -0.40 21.78
CA ALA A 181 -5.90 -0.05 21.36
C ALA A 181 -6.17 -0.66 19.97
N TYR A 182 -6.45 -1.97 19.95
CA TYR A 182 -6.67 -2.71 18.72
C TYR A 182 -7.92 -2.21 18.00
N SER A 183 -7.78 -2.11 16.69
CA SER A 183 -8.85 -1.82 15.75
C SER A 183 -8.53 -2.48 14.42
N PHE A 184 -9.40 -2.31 13.45
CA PHE A 184 -9.28 -2.90 12.14
C PHE A 184 -9.54 -1.86 11.07
N MET A 185 -8.73 -1.91 10.01
CA MET A 185 -9.05 -1.24 8.75
C MET A 185 -9.75 -2.23 7.84
N VAL A 186 -10.89 -1.81 7.30
CA VAL A 186 -11.67 -2.52 6.30
C VAL A 186 -11.56 -1.77 4.98
N ARG A 187 -11.20 -2.49 3.90
CA ARG A 187 -11.08 -1.92 2.55
C ARG A 187 -12.12 -2.50 1.63
N VAL A 188 -12.77 -1.62 0.87
CA VAL A 188 -13.77 -1.98 -0.13
C VAL A 188 -13.09 -2.37 -1.45
N ARG A 189 -13.66 -3.33 -2.17
CA ARG A 189 -13.43 -3.55 -3.59
C ARG A 189 -14.47 -2.72 -4.35
N LEU A 190 -14.03 -1.87 -5.28
CA LEU A 190 -14.88 -0.94 -6.01
C LEU A 190 -14.68 -1.13 -7.52
N PRO A 191 -15.32 -2.16 -8.12
CA PRO A 191 -15.22 -2.44 -9.55
C PRO A 191 -15.62 -1.22 -10.38
N GLY A 192 -14.83 -0.89 -11.40
CA GLY A 192 -15.07 0.28 -12.25
C GLY A 192 -14.82 1.64 -11.58
N GLY A 193 -14.44 1.68 -10.30
CA GLY A 193 -14.13 2.93 -9.59
C GLY A 193 -15.33 3.83 -9.27
N ILE A 194 -16.56 3.30 -9.38
CA ILE A 194 -17.81 4.03 -9.23
C ILE A 194 -18.51 3.65 -7.91
N ALA A 195 -19.00 4.65 -7.20
CA ALA A 195 -19.90 4.49 -6.05
C ALA A 195 -21.18 5.29 -6.28
N THR A 196 -22.32 4.63 -6.16
CA THR A 196 -23.63 5.31 -6.18
C THR A 196 -23.82 6.20 -4.94
N PRO A 197 -24.73 7.18 -4.97
CA PRO A 197 -25.05 7.98 -3.78
C PRO A 197 -25.47 7.12 -2.57
N LYS A 198 -26.25 6.06 -2.80
CA LYS A 198 -26.62 5.09 -1.75
C LYS A 198 -25.41 4.39 -1.13
N GLN A 199 -24.43 4.00 -1.95
CA GLN A 199 -23.19 3.39 -1.49
C GLN A 199 -22.34 4.38 -0.69
N TYR A 200 -22.20 5.62 -1.17
CA TYR A 200 -21.50 6.67 -0.45
C TYR A 200 -22.12 6.92 0.93
N LEU A 201 -23.44 7.11 0.99
CA LEU A 201 -24.18 7.31 2.25
C LEU A 201 -24.00 6.14 3.23
N LYS A 202 -23.96 4.91 2.73
CA LYS A 202 -23.69 3.74 3.57
C LYS A 202 -22.26 3.76 4.12
N MET A 203 -21.28 4.14 3.33
CA MET A 203 -19.90 4.29 3.82
C MET A 203 -19.78 5.41 4.85
N ASP A 204 -20.45 6.54 4.62
CA ASP A 204 -20.48 7.70 5.52
C ASP A 204 -21.10 7.36 6.89
N GLU A 205 -22.23 6.64 6.88
CA GLU A 205 -22.90 6.11 8.08
C GLU A 205 -21.98 5.15 8.86
N LEU A 206 -21.37 4.19 8.17
CA LEU A 206 -20.47 3.21 8.79
C LEU A 206 -19.19 3.86 9.34
N ALA A 207 -18.72 4.95 8.72
CA ALA A 207 -17.61 5.74 9.25
C ALA A 207 -17.90 6.26 10.65
N ASP A 208 -19.10 6.80 10.87
CA ASP A 208 -19.48 7.39 12.16
C ASP A 208 -19.84 6.32 13.20
N GLU A 209 -20.57 5.28 12.79
CA GLU A 209 -21.12 4.31 13.74
C GLU A 209 -20.15 3.20 14.10
N ARG A 210 -19.31 2.78 13.15
CA ARG A 210 -18.49 1.56 13.25
C ARG A 210 -17.00 1.83 13.03
N GLY A 211 -16.63 3.04 12.61
CA GLY A 211 -15.25 3.43 12.38
C GLY A 211 -14.83 4.58 13.30
N ASN A 212 -13.88 5.38 12.81
CA ASN A 212 -13.35 6.53 13.55
C ASN A 212 -13.93 7.89 13.08
N GLY A 213 -15.11 7.89 12.44
CA GLY A 213 -15.75 9.09 11.91
C GLY A 213 -15.15 9.64 10.61
N THR A 214 -14.20 8.93 9.97
CA THR A 214 -13.55 9.38 8.73
C THR A 214 -13.60 8.34 7.62
N LEU A 215 -13.54 8.78 6.38
CA LEU A 215 -13.30 7.92 5.21
C LEU A 215 -11.93 8.22 4.61
N LYS A 216 -11.26 7.19 4.10
CA LYS A 216 -9.98 7.34 3.38
C LYS A 216 -10.09 6.86 1.94
N LEU A 217 -9.99 7.78 1.00
CA LEU A 217 -9.80 7.49 -0.43
C LEU A 217 -8.37 7.02 -0.67
N THR A 218 -8.18 5.98 -1.47
CA THR A 218 -6.87 5.32 -1.61
C THR A 218 -6.24 5.55 -2.97
N THR A 219 -4.93 5.30 -3.06
CA THR A 219 -4.14 5.28 -4.31
C THR A 219 -4.51 4.14 -5.27
N ARG A 220 -5.66 3.50 -5.05
CA ARG A 220 -6.26 2.46 -5.90
C ARG A 220 -7.76 2.70 -6.11
N ALA A 221 -8.22 3.96 -6.03
CA ALA A 221 -9.60 4.34 -6.30
C ALA A 221 -10.64 3.53 -5.49
N THR A 222 -10.44 3.43 -4.17
CA THR A 222 -11.40 2.76 -3.27
C THR A 222 -11.39 3.39 -1.88
N PHE A 223 -12.40 3.07 -1.06
CA PHE A 223 -12.52 3.47 0.34
C PHE A 223 -11.74 2.56 1.30
N GLN A 224 -11.28 3.15 2.39
CA GLN A 224 -10.93 2.46 3.63
C GLN A 224 -11.70 3.07 4.80
N LEU A 225 -12.21 2.19 5.64
CA LEU A 225 -12.79 2.48 6.94
C LEU A 225 -11.75 2.09 8.01
N HIS A 226 -11.32 3.04 8.84
CA HIS A 226 -10.36 2.80 9.93
C HIS A 226 -11.08 2.83 11.28
N GLY A 227 -10.46 2.23 12.30
CA GLY A 227 -10.96 2.30 13.67
C GLY A 227 -12.09 1.32 13.99
N VAL A 228 -12.39 0.35 13.11
CA VAL A 228 -13.42 -0.65 13.37
C VAL A 228 -12.97 -1.55 14.51
N VAL A 229 -13.72 -1.62 15.61
CA VAL A 229 -13.40 -2.51 16.73
C VAL A 229 -13.84 -3.95 16.42
N LYS A 230 -13.26 -4.92 17.12
CA LYS A 230 -13.44 -6.35 16.82
C LYS A 230 -14.91 -6.79 16.70
N HIS A 231 -15.76 -6.38 17.64
CA HIS A 231 -17.19 -6.75 17.65
C HIS A 231 -18.00 -6.06 16.53
N ASP A 232 -17.49 -4.96 15.97
CA ASP A 232 -18.15 -4.22 14.89
C ASP A 232 -17.71 -4.63 13.50
N LEU A 233 -16.70 -5.50 13.37
CA LEU A 233 -16.19 -5.98 12.09
C LEU A 233 -17.28 -6.61 11.21
N LYS A 234 -18.02 -7.57 11.78
CA LYS A 234 -19.05 -8.32 11.04
C LYS A 234 -20.24 -7.41 10.68
N PRO A 235 -20.80 -6.61 11.60
CA PRO A 235 -21.79 -5.59 11.28
C PRO A 235 -21.34 -4.58 10.21
N ALA A 236 -20.09 -4.11 10.25
CA ALA A 236 -19.57 -3.18 9.26
C ALA A 236 -19.53 -3.80 7.85
N ILE A 237 -19.05 -5.04 7.74
CA ILE A 237 -18.97 -5.76 6.45
C ILE A 237 -20.38 -6.04 5.90
N ARG A 238 -21.34 -6.42 6.76
CA ARG A 238 -22.75 -6.60 6.39
C ARG A 238 -23.39 -5.29 5.95
N GLY A 239 -23.09 -4.20 6.64
CA GLY A 239 -23.53 -2.86 6.25
C GLY A 239 -23.06 -2.47 4.86
N MET A 240 -21.78 -2.69 4.53
CA MET A 240 -21.25 -2.48 3.17
C MET A 240 -21.99 -3.36 2.15
N ASN A 241 -22.20 -4.63 2.46
CA ASN A 241 -22.89 -5.58 1.58
C ASN A 241 -24.36 -5.21 1.33
N SER A 242 -25.05 -4.62 2.31
CA SER A 242 -26.43 -4.12 2.15
C SER A 242 -26.57 -3.04 1.07
N ALA A 243 -25.46 -2.37 0.71
CA ALA A 243 -25.37 -1.40 -0.37
C ALA A 243 -24.62 -1.96 -1.61
N LEU A 244 -24.49 -3.28 -1.73
CA LEU A 244 -23.80 -3.96 -2.85
C LEU A 244 -22.31 -3.59 -2.94
N MET A 245 -21.64 -3.38 -1.81
CA MET A 245 -20.18 -3.27 -1.71
C MET A 245 -19.61 -4.45 -0.93
N ASP A 246 -18.52 -5.03 -1.42
CA ASP A 246 -17.81 -6.11 -0.74
C ASP A 246 -16.35 -5.75 -0.45
N THR A 247 -15.74 -6.50 0.46
CA THR A 247 -14.34 -6.34 0.86
C THR A 247 -13.49 -7.53 0.42
N LEU A 248 -14.10 -8.50 -0.26
CA LEU A 248 -13.44 -9.71 -0.75
C LEU A 248 -12.32 -9.33 -1.72
N ALA A 249 -11.14 -9.91 -1.51
CA ALA A 249 -9.95 -9.66 -2.34
C ALA A 249 -9.49 -8.19 -2.43
N ALA A 250 -10.04 -7.27 -1.63
CA ALA A 250 -9.51 -5.91 -1.54
C ALA A 250 -8.06 -5.88 -1.02
N CYS A 251 -7.67 -6.94 -0.30
CA CYS A 251 -6.38 -7.14 0.33
C CYS A 251 -5.83 -8.57 0.04
N GLY A 252 -4.90 -9.14 0.84
CA GLY A 252 -4.41 -10.52 0.62
C GLY A 252 -3.44 -10.74 -0.56
N ASP A 253 -3.13 -12.01 -0.82
CA ASP A 253 -2.30 -12.52 -1.95
C ASP A 253 -3.18 -13.00 -3.10
N VAL A 254 -3.89 -12.03 -3.68
CA VAL A 254 -4.94 -12.19 -4.68
C VAL A 254 -4.96 -10.92 -5.55
N ASN A 255 -5.69 -10.93 -6.66
CA ASN A 255 -5.96 -9.70 -7.42
C ASN A 255 -6.63 -8.65 -6.52
N ARG A 256 -6.11 -7.42 -6.54
CA ARG A 256 -6.66 -6.27 -5.82
C ARG A 256 -7.69 -5.54 -6.67
N ASN A 257 -8.29 -4.47 -6.11
CA ASN A 257 -9.16 -3.56 -6.85
C ASN A 257 -8.57 -3.19 -8.22
N VAL A 258 -9.34 -3.36 -9.30
CA VAL A 258 -8.95 -2.95 -10.65
C VAL A 258 -9.26 -1.46 -10.79
N MET A 259 -8.21 -0.65 -10.94
CA MET A 259 -8.35 0.81 -11.00
C MET A 259 -8.44 1.25 -12.47
N VAL A 260 -9.34 2.20 -12.75
CA VAL A 260 -9.54 2.78 -14.09
C VAL A 260 -9.34 4.30 -14.02
N SER A 261 -8.91 4.91 -15.11
CA SER A 261 -8.83 6.38 -15.21
C SER A 261 -10.18 7.03 -15.02
N ALA A 262 -10.25 8.14 -14.28
CA ALA A 262 -11.51 8.78 -13.89
C ALA A 262 -12.19 9.62 -15.00
N LEU A 263 -11.45 9.95 -16.07
CA LEU A 263 -11.84 10.76 -17.25
C LEU A 263 -13.23 11.44 -17.20
N PRO A 264 -13.32 12.71 -16.78
CA PRO A 264 -14.61 13.35 -16.56
C PRO A 264 -15.26 13.94 -17.82
N HIS A 265 -14.57 14.05 -18.96
CA HIS A 265 -15.08 14.72 -20.18
C HIS A 265 -15.30 13.78 -21.38
N ASN A 266 -15.03 12.48 -21.24
CA ASN A 266 -15.19 11.49 -22.30
C ASN A 266 -15.99 10.29 -21.79
N ALA A 267 -17.28 10.50 -21.60
CA ALA A 267 -18.18 9.59 -20.91
C ALA A 267 -18.35 8.24 -21.62
N LYS A 268 -18.40 8.22 -22.96
CA LYS A 268 -18.51 7.01 -23.79
C LYS A 268 -17.29 6.12 -23.61
N ILE A 269 -16.08 6.66 -23.75
CA ILE A 269 -14.85 5.88 -23.55
C ILE A 269 -14.73 5.46 -22.09
N HIS A 270 -15.01 6.36 -21.15
CA HIS A 270 -14.99 6.04 -19.73
C HIS A 270 -15.93 4.87 -19.40
N GLY A 271 -17.16 4.88 -19.90
CA GLY A 271 -18.12 3.79 -19.73
C GLY A 271 -17.55 2.45 -20.18
N GLN A 272 -16.96 2.40 -21.38
CA GLN A 272 -16.33 1.18 -21.89
C GLN A 272 -15.16 0.69 -21.04
N VAL A 273 -14.28 1.57 -20.55
CA VAL A 273 -13.16 1.14 -19.70
C VAL A 273 -13.59 0.77 -18.28
N ALA A 274 -14.64 1.41 -17.75
CA ALA A 274 -15.24 1.04 -16.47
C ALA A 274 -15.87 -0.37 -16.55
N GLU A 275 -16.57 -0.68 -17.65
CA GLU A 275 -17.11 -2.02 -17.93
C GLU A 275 -15.99 -3.06 -18.03
N VAL A 276 -14.91 -2.78 -18.78
CA VAL A 276 -13.75 -3.67 -18.86
C VAL A 276 -13.08 -3.86 -17.50
N GLY A 277 -12.92 -2.78 -16.72
CA GLY A 277 -12.37 -2.84 -15.37
C GLY A 277 -13.20 -3.69 -14.42
N ALA A 278 -14.53 -3.54 -14.48
CA ALA A 278 -15.48 -4.37 -13.73
C ALA A 278 -15.40 -5.85 -14.18
N LEU A 279 -15.37 -6.11 -15.49
CA LEU A 279 -15.21 -7.45 -16.05
C LEU A 279 -13.94 -8.13 -15.52
N ILE A 280 -12.78 -7.46 -15.57
CA ILE A 280 -11.52 -8.01 -15.04
C ILE A 280 -11.63 -8.25 -13.52
N SER A 281 -12.20 -7.31 -12.77
CA SER A 281 -12.38 -7.42 -11.32
C SER A 281 -13.21 -8.64 -10.92
N GLU A 282 -14.33 -8.87 -11.60
CA GLU A 282 -15.21 -10.02 -11.38
C GLU A 282 -14.58 -11.33 -11.89
N PHE A 283 -13.94 -11.29 -13.06
CA PHE A 283 -13.35 -12.48 -13.67
C PHE A 283 -12.22 -13.09 -12.83
N LEU A 284 -11.46 -12.24 -12.13
CA LEU A 284 -10.36 -12.61 -11.25
C LEU A 284 -10.76 -12.71 -9.77
N LEU A 285 -12.05 -12.69 -9.43
CA LEU A 285 -12.52 -12.79 -8.05
C LEU A 285 -12.42 -14.24 -7.54
N PRO A 286 -11.98 -14.47 -6.28
CA PRO A 286 -12.07 -15.79 -5.64
C PRO A 286 -13.48 -16.36 -5.64
N ARG A 287 -13.60 -17.68 -5.71
CA ARG A 287 -14.89 -18.39 -5.86
C ARG A 287 -15.28 -19.29 -4.70
N THR A 288 -14.53 -19.26 -3.59
CA THR A 288 -14.86 -19.99 -2.35
C THR A 288 -16.03 -19.40 -1.57
N THR A 289 -16.67 -20.22 -0.73
CA THR A 289 -17.76 -19.77 0.15
C THR A 289 -17.27 -19.14 1.47
N ALA A 290 -15.97 -19.15 1.77
CA ALA A 290 -15.43 -18.71 3.06
C ALA A 290 -15.85 -17.29 3.48
N TYR A 291 -15.75 -16.31 2.57
CA TYR A 291 -16.18 -14.94 2.85
C TYR A 291 -17.67 -14.86 3.23
N HIS A 292 -18.50 -15.61 2.52
CA HIS A 292 -19.93 -15.65 2.77
C HIS A 292 -20.25 -16.28 4.13
N GLU A 293 -19.63 -17.42 4.42
CA GLU A 293 -19.85 -18.18 5.65
C GLU A 293 -19.45 -17.38 6.91
N ILE A 294 -18.31 -16.68 6.86
CA ILE A 294 -17.81 -15.91 8.01
C ILE A 294 -18.64 -14.65 8.23
N TRP A 295 -18.80 -13.85 7.18
CA TRP A 295 -19.23 -12.46 7.34
C TRP A 295 -20.73 -12.26 7.13
N LEU A 296 -21.36 -13.06 6.29
CA LEU A 296 -22.72 -12.78 5.79
C LEU A 296 -23.76 -13.82 6.21
N GLN A 297 -23.35 -14.97 6.75
CA GLN A 297 -24.27 -16.00 7.24
C GLN A 297 -24.53 -15.91 8.75
N GLY A 298 -25.76 -16.27 9.15
CA GLY A 298 -26.20 -16.33 10.55
C GLY A 298 -26.75 -15.00 11.05
N GLU A 299 -27.35 -15.01 12.22
CA GLU A 299 -27.79 -13.80 12.92
C GLU A 299 -26.60 -13.04 13.52
N ASP A 300 -26.71 -11.72 13.65
CA ASP A 300 -25.75 -10.87 14.33
C ASP A 300 -26.51 -9.73 15.02
N GLU A 301 -26.27 -9.51 16.31
CA GLU A 301 -26.99 -8.50 17.10
C GLU A 301 -26.69 -7.06 16.63
N GLY A 302 -25.57 -6.85 15.94
CA GLY A 302 -25.19 -5.55 15.38
C GLY A 302 -25.86 -5.20 14.04
N ASP A 303 -26.67 -6.10 13.48
CA ASP A 303 -27.34 -5.90 12.20
C ASP A 303 -28.48 -4.88 12.29
N LYS A 304 -28.56 -4.01 11.28
CA LYS A 304 -29.73 -3.15 11.08
C LYS A 304 -30.79 -3.85 10.23
N PRO A 305 -32.07 -3.44 10.33
CA PRO A 305 -33.13 -3.97 9.47
C PRO A 305 -32.75 -3.91 7.98
N GLY A 306 -32.95 -5.01 7.27
CA GLY A 306 -32.63 -5.12 5.84
C GLY A 306 -31.24 -5.66 5.53
N TYR A 307 -30.31 -5.76 6.49
CA TYR A 307 -28.95 -6.25 6.22
C TYR A 307 -28.95 -7.73 5.81
N ALA A 308 -29.63 -8.58 6.60
CA ALA A 308 -29.75 -10.00 6.30
C ALA A 308 -30.58 -10.22 5.03
N GLU A 309 -31.70 -9.52 4.88
CA GLU A 309 -32.62 -9.67 3.75
C GLU A 309 -32.00 -9.25 2.42
N ALA A 310 -31.18 -8.19 2.41
CA ALA A 310 -30.44 -7.75 1.23
C ALA A 310 -29.55 -8.87 0.67
N TRP A 311 -28.99 -9.68 1.56
CA TRP A 311 -28.16 -10.81 1.18
C TRP A 311 -28.98 -12.07 0.85
N GLU A 312 -29.92 -12.47 1.70
CA GLU A 312 -30.69 -13.70 1.54
C GLU A 312 -31.47 -13.75 0.23
N ASN A 313 -31.92 -12.58 -0.25
CA ASN A 313 -32.71 -12.43 -1.46
C ASN A 313 -31.87 -12.13 -2.72
N ARG A 314 -30.54 -12.09 -2.62
CA ARG A 314 -29.70 -11.74 -3.76
C ARG A 314 -29.81 -12.80 -4.86
N LYS A 315 -29.83 -12.35 -6.12
CA LYS A 315 -29.90 -13.23 -7.30
C LYS A 315 -28.52 -13.52 -7.92
N GLU A 316 -27.55 -12.64 -7.67
CA GLU A 316 -26.22 -12.63 -8.30
C GLU A 316 -25.11 -12.42 -7.24
N GLY A 317 -23.83 -12.63 -7.63
CA GLY A 317 -22.65 -12.54 -6.75
C GLY A 317 -22.05 -13.90 -6.32
N PRO A 318 -20.98 -13.93 -5.49
CA PRO A 318 -20.13 -15.10 -5.25
C PRO A 318 -20.91 -16.39 -4.91
N THR A 319 -20.91 -17.39 -5.79
CA THR A 319 -21.81 -18.56 -5.68
C THR A 319 -21.63 -19.37 -4.39
N LYS A 320 -22.74 -19.75 -3.73
CA LYS A 320 -22.80 -20.70 -2.59
C LYS A 320 -22.58 -22.17 -3.03
N LYS A 321 -21.59 -22.44 -3.89
CA LYS A 321 -21.46 -23.77 -4.53
C LYS A 321 -20.16 -24.46 -4.13
N LYS A 322 -20.28 -25.34 -3.13
CA LYS A 322 -19.28 -26.38 -2.87
C LYS A 322 -19.43 -27.50 -3.91
N THR A 323 -18.32 -28.14 -4.25
CA THR A 323 -18.26 -29.27 -5.19
C THR A 323 -18.18 -30.59 -4.41
N LEU A 324 -18.94 -31.59 -4.82
CA LEU A 324 -18.83 -32.95 -4.31
C LEU A 324 -17.54 -33.59 -4.81
N VAL A 325 -16.62 -33.91 -3.90
CA VAL A 325 -15.42 -34.69 -4.19
C VAL A 325 -15.56 -36.14 -3.70
N ALA A 326 -14.64 -37.01 -4.11
CA ALA A 326 -14.67 -38.43 -3.75
C ALA A 326 -14.84 -38.62 -2.22
N GLY A 327 -15.79 -39.44 -1.82
CA GLY A 327 -16.17 -39.63 -0.40
C GLY A 327 -17.39 -38.81 0.07
N ASN A 328 -18.16 -38.19 -0.83
CA ASN A 328 -19.37 -37.40 -0.54
C ASN A 328 -19.13 -36.14 0.34
N VAL A 329 -17.89 -35.63 0.37
CA VAL A 329 -17.56 -34.38 1.07
C VAL A 329 -17.77 -33.20 0.12
N LEU A 330 -18.52 -32.20 0.56
CA LEU A 330 -18.67 -30.92 -0.13
C LEU A 330 -17.48 -30.02 0.23
N THR A 331 -16.63 -29.70 -0.74
CA THR A 331 -15.47 -28.82 -0.55
C THR A 331 -15.48 -27.67 -1.55
N ASP A 332 -14.85 -26.56 -1.20
CA ASP A 332 -14.63 -25.47 -2.16
C ASP A 332 -13.53 -25.85 -3.18
N ILE A 333 -13.59 -25.22 -4.34
CA ILE A 333 -12.54 -25.28 -5.36
C ILE A 333 -12.24 -23.85 -5.80
N GLU A 334 -10.97 -23.46 -5.77
CA GLU A 334 -10.49 -22.22 -6.39
C GLU A 334 -9.83 -22.51 -7.75
N PRO A 335 -10.57 -22.39 -8.87
CA PRO A 335 -10.07 -22.87 -10.17
C PRO A 335 -8.87 -22.07 -10.70
N GLN A 336 -8.81 -20.77 -10.41
CA GLN A 336 -7.71 -19.90 -10.83
C GLN A 336 -6.60 -19.85 -9.79
N TYR A 337 -6.96 -19.73 -8.51
CA TYR A 337 -6.02 -19.45 -7.42
C TYR A 337 -5.41 -20.71 -6.80
N GLY A 338 -6.13 -21.84 -6.82
CA GLY A 338 -5.77 -23.03 -6.07
C GLY A 338 -5.82 -22.80 -4.55
N VAL A 339 -5.46 -23.83 -3.78
CA VAL A 339 -5.50 -23.81 -2.30
C VAL A 339 -4.55 -22.79 -1.66
N THR A 340 -3.49 -22.39 -2.38
CA THR A 340 -2.48 -21.44 -1.88
C THR A 340 -2.61 -20.04 -2.47
N TYR A 341 -3.61 -19.76 -3.30
CA TYR A 341 -3.74 -18.45 -3.95
C TYR A 341 -2.44 -18.01 -4.65
N LEU A 342 -2.19 -16.70 -4.79
CA LEU A 342 -0.96 -16.19 -5.38
C LEU A 342 0.20 -16.16 -4.36
N PRO A 343 1.46 -16.09 -4.84
CA PRO A 343 2.61 -15.84 -3.96
C PRO A 343 2.52 -14.48 -3.25
N ARG A 344 1.93 -13.48 -3.91
CA ARG A 344 1.75 -12.13 -3.37
C ARG A 344 0.60 -11.40 -4.08
N LYS A 345 0.24 -10.21 -3.57
CA LYS A 345 -0.75 -9.31 -4.17
C LYS A 345 -0.49 -9.07 -5.68
N PHE A 346 -1.57 -9.04 -6.46
CA PHE A 346 -1.56 -8.75 -7.90
C PHE A 346 -2.44 -7.53 -8.18
N LYS A 347 -2.02 -6.66 -9.09
CA LYS A 347 -2.64 -5.35 -9.32
C LYS A 347 -2.81 -5.10 -10.81
N VAL A 348 -4.06 -4.88 -11.23
CA VAL A 348 -4.39 -4.43 -12.58
C VAL A 348 -4.83 -2.98 -12.55
N VAL A 349 -4.44 -2.20 -13.55
CA VAL A 349 -4.94 -0.84 -13.78
C VAL A 349 -5.18 -0.58 -15.26
N ILE A 350 -6.10 0.34 -15.58
CA ILE A 350 -6.44 0.76 -16.93
C ILE A 350 -6.28 2.28 -17.03
N THR A 351 -5.45 2.72 -17.96
CA THR A 351 -5.28 4.13 -18.29
C THR A 351 -5.91 4.43 -19.64
N VAL A 352 -6.40 5.65 -19.78
CA VAL A 352 -6.91 6.15 -21.06
C VAL A 352 -6.11 7.38 -21.48
N PRO A 353 -5.23 7.25 -22.48
CA PRO A 353 -4.51 8.38 -23.06
C PRO A 353 -5.42 9.56 -23.44
N PRO A 354 -4.96 10.81 -23.25
CA PRO A 354 -3.61 11.20 -22.84
C PRO A 354 -3.37 11.20 -21.31
N TYR A 355 -4.27 10.66 -20.50
CA TYR A 355 -4.18 10.72 -19.04
C TYR A 355 -3.59 9.44 -18.43
N ASN A 356 -2.85 9.60 -17.34
CA ASN A 356 -2.22 8.54 -16.55
C ASN A 356 -2.33 8.76 -15.03
N ASP A 357 -3.50 9.20 -14.58
CA ASP A 357 -3.92 9.33 -13.18
C ASP A 357 -3.81 8.01 -12.38
N VAL A 358 -3.74 6.88 -13.09
CA VAL A 358 -3.63 5.53 -12.51
C VAL A 358 -2.17 5.06 -12.30
N ASP A 359 -1.18 5.78 -12.82
CA ASP A 359 0.23 5.36 -12.91
C ASP A 359 0.38 3.96 -13.54
N VAL A 360 0.01 3.81 -14.80
CA VAL A 360 -0.08 2.53 -15.52
C VAL A 360 1.19 1.68 -15.44
N TYR A 361 2.37 2.31 -15.36
CA TYR A 361 3.67 1.64 -15.28
C TYR A 361 3.96 1.01 -13.92
N ALA A 362 3.22 1.31 -12.86
CA ALA A 362 3.60 0.99 -11.48
C ALA A 362 2.97 -0.32 -10.91
N HIS A 363 2.23 -1.07 -11.73
CA HIS A 363 1.39 -2.20 -11.28
C HIS A 363 1.73 -3.50 -12.00
N ASP A 364 1.29 -4.64 -11.42
CA ASP A 364 1.61 -5.96 -11.96
C ASP A 364 1.12 -6.09 -13.43
N VAL A 365 -0.06 -5.55 -13.73
CA VAL A 365 -0.55 -5.34 -15.10
C VAL A 365 -1.00 -3.89 -15.28
N GLY A 366 -0.50 -3.23 -16.32
CA GLY A 366 -0.93 -1.92 -16.77
C GLY A 366 -1.55 -2.03 -18.17
N LEU A 367 -2.77 -1.53 -18.33
CA LEU A 367 -3.49 -1.56 -19.61
C LEU A 367 -3.61 -0.14 -20.13
N ILE A 368 -3.13 0.11 -21.35
CA ILE A 368 -3.25 1.41 -22.03
C ILE A 368 -4.31 1.27 -23.11
N ALA A 369 -5.46 1.91 -22.92
CA ALA A 369 -6.57 1.85 -23.86
C ALA A 369 -6.16 2.43 -25.22
N ILE A 370 -6.54 1.73 -26.29
CA ILE A 370 -6.44 2.21 -27.66
C ILE A 370 -7.84 2.55 -28.14
N VAL A 371 -8.01 3.79 -28.55
CA VAL A 371 -9.30 4.37 -28.95
C VAL A 371 -9.25 4.72 -30.43
N GLU A 372 -10.24 4.24 -31.18
CA GLU A 372 -10.50 4.60 -32.58
C GLU A 372 -11.98 4.99 -32.69
N ASP A 373 -12.30 6.14 -33.29
CA ASP A 373 -13.69 6.61 -33.50
C ASP A 373 -14.62 6.59 -32.26
N ASN A 374 -14.11 7.00 -31.08
CA ASN A 374 -14.80 6.93 -29.78
C ASN A 374 -15.16 5.51 -29.31
N GLU A 375 -14.45 4.50 -29.80
CA GLU A 375 -14.57 3.12 -29.36
C GLU A 375 -13.24 2.59 -28.80
N VAL A 376 -13.30 1.89 -27.67
CA VAL A 376 -12.14 1.18 -27.13
C VAL A 376 -12.00 -0.14 -27.88
N ILE A 377 -11.02 -0.20 -28.77
CA ILE A 377 -10.80 -1.39 -29.63
C ILE A 377 -9.90 -2.44 -28.97
N GLY A 378 -9.10 -2.04 -27.98
CA GLY A 378 -8.18 -2.92 -27.27
C GLY A 378 -7.18 -2.17 -26.42
N PHE A 379 -6.11 -2.86 -26.02
CA PHE A 379 -5.17 -2.38 -25.02
C PHE A 379 -3.74 -2.78 -25.37
N ASN A 380 -2.81 -1.84 -25.22
CA ASN A 380 -1.42 -2.20 -25.01
C ASN A 380 -1.25 -2.71 -23.57
N VAL A 381 -0.51 -3.80 -23.41
CA VAL A 381 -0.37 -4.52 -22.13
C VAL A 381 1.06 -4.36 -21.61
N LEU A 382 1.19 -3.76 -20.43
CA LEU A 382 2.40 -3.72 -19.61
C LEU A 382 2.31 -4.79 -18.51
N ALA A 383 3.43 -5.44 -18.18
CA ALA A 383 3.50 -6.38 -17.06
C ALA A 383 4.76 -6.20 -16.20
N GLY A 384 4.65 -6.47 -14.90
CA GLY A 384 5.78 -6.47 -13.97
C GLY A 384 6.10 -5.14 -13.30
N GLY A 385 5.17 -4.18 -13.26
CA GLY A 385 5.33 -2.99 -12.43
C GLY A 385 5.19 -3.32 -10.94
N GLY A 386 5.95 -2.63 -10.08
CA GLY A 386 5.77 -2.79 -8.64
C GLY A 386 6.70 -1.96 -7.77
N MET A 387 6.10 -1.23 -6.84
CA MET A 387 6.82 -0.23 -6.04
C MET A 387 7.57 -0.77 -4.81
N GLY A 388 7.10 -1.83 -4.14
CA GLY A 388 7.66 -2.19 -2.83
C GLY A 388 9.15 -2.54 -2.85
N SER A 389 9.94 -1.91 -1.98
CA SER A 389 11.35 -2.19 -1.73
C SER A 389 11.60 -2.29 -0.22
N THR A 390 12.80 -2.72 0.17
CA THR A 390 13.25 -2.77 1.56
C THR A 390 14.49 -1.90 1.68
N HIS A 391 14.54 -1.03 2.70
CA HIS A 391 15.72 -0.20 2.97
C HIS A 391 16.96 -1.09 3.10
N ASN A 392 18.07 -0.63 2.53
CA ASN A 392 19.39 -1.26 2.56
C ASN A 392 19.44 -2.70 2.04
N ASN A 393 18.41 -3.18 1.34
CA ASN A 393 18.42 -4.47 0.67
C ASN A 393 18.37 -4.28 -0.84
N LYS A 394 19.55 -4.33 -1.46
CA LYS A 394 19.71 -4.15 -2.92
C LYS A 394 19.08 -5.26 -3.75
N LYS A 395 18.76 -6.42 -3.15
CA LYS A 395 17.98 -7.50 -3.81
C LYS A 395 16.52 -7.12 -4.01
N THR A 396 16.07 -6.00 -3.43
CA THR A 396 14.72 -5.46 -3.63
C THR A 396 14.75 -4.07 -4.23
N TYR A 397 13.94 -3.82 -5.25
CA TYR A 397 13.97 -2.56 -6.01
C TYR A 397 12.61 -2.28 -6.65
N PRO A 398 12.16 -1.02 -6.80
CA PRO A 398 10.99 -0.70 -7.60
C PRO A 398 11.22 -1.02 -9.08
N ARG A 399 10.14 -1.30 -9.82
CA ARG A 399 10.20 -1.63 -11.25
C ARG A 399 8.99 -1.04 -11.98
N THR A 400 9.19 -0.51 -13.19
CA THR A 400 8.11 -0.18 -14.14
C THR A 400 7.70 -1.41 -14.94
N GLY A 401 6.47 -1.44 -15.46
CA GLY A 401 5.98 -2.53 -16.30
C GLY A 401 6.67 -2.56 -17.68
N SER A 402 6.94 -3.76 -18.19
CA SER A 402 7.48 -4.00 -19.53
C SER A 402 6.35 -4.22 -20.54
N MET A 403 6.49 -3.65 -21.74
CA MET A 403 5.50 -3.82 -22.82
C MET A 403 5.51 -5.24 -23.38
N LEU A 404 4.38 -5.94 -23.26
CA LEU A 404 4.19 -7.27 -23.85
C LEU A 404 3.67 -7.19 -25.28
N GLY A 405 2.79 -6.24 -25.58
CA GLY A 405 2.17 -6.08 -26.90
C GLY A 405 0.74 -5.55 -26.81
N TYR A 406 -0.06 -5.81 -27.84
CA TYR A 406 -1.47 -5.42 -27.94
C TYR A 406 -2.40 -6.63 -27.86
N VAL A 407 -3.58 -6.43 -27.27
CA VAL A 407 -4.72 -7.37 -27.31
C VAL A 407 -6.02 -6.62 -27.59
N SER A 408 -6.98 -7.29 -28.22
CA SER A 408 -8.32 -6.74 -28.44
C SER A 408 -9.12 -6.60 -27.13
N LYS A 409 -10.14 -5.72 -27.13
CA LYS A 409 -10.97 -5.46 -25.94
C LYS A 409 -11.59 -6.74 -25.36
N ASP A 410 -12.06 -7.64 -26.21
CA ASP A 410 -12.71 -8.89 -25.79
C ASP A 410 -11.74 -9.91 -25.14
N GLN A 411 -10.45 -9.84 -25.45
CA GLN A 411 -9.45 -10.78 -24.93
C GLN A 411 -8.73 -10.31 -23.67
N VAL A 412 -8.85 -9.03 -23.30
CA VAL A 412 -8.00 -8.42 -22.27
C VAL A 412 -8.13 -9.07 -20.89
N HIS A 413 -9.33 -9.50 -20.50
CA HIS A 413 -9.57 -10.17 -19.21
C HIS A 413 -8.91 -11.56 -19.16
N ILE A 414 -8.85 -12.26 -20.30
CA ILE A 414 -8.16 -13.54 -20.44
C ILE A 414 -6.64 -13.31 -20.39
N ALA A 415 -6.11 -12.28 -21.04
CA ALA A 415 -4.70 -11.91 -20.95
C ALA A 415 -4.27 -11.60 -19.51
N CYS A 416 -5.07 -10.83 -18.75
CA CYS A 416 -4.84 -10.58 -17.33
C CYS A 416 -4.81 -11.88 -16.52
N GLU A 417 -5.75 -12.81 -16.76
CA GLU A 417 -5.74 -14.12 -16.13
C GLU A 417 -4.47 -14.90 -16.46
N LYS A 418 -4.04 -14.97 -17.72
CA LYS A 418 -2.86 -15.76 -18.11
C LYS A 418 -1.57 -15.19 -17.52
N ILE A 419 -1.42 -13.87 -17.48
CA ILE A 419 -0.32 -13.20 -16.76
C ILE A 419 -0.33 -13.59 -15.27
N MET A 420 -1.52 -13.58 -14.64
CA MET A 420 -1.68 -13.98 -13.25
C MET A 420 -1.35 -15.46 -13.02
N LEU A 421 -1.72 -16.36 -13.93
CA LEU A 421 -1.41 -17.79 -13.84
C LEU A 421 0.09 -18.05 -13.96
N VAL A 422 0.80 -17.37 -14.87
CA VAL A 422 2.27 -17.45 -14.90
C VAL A 422 2.86 -16.96 -13.58
N GLN A 423 2.34 -15.88 -12.99
CA GLN A 423 2.78 -15.45 -11.65
C GLN A 423 2.48 -16.49 -10.56
N ARG A 424 1.32 -17.15 -10.61
CA ARG A 424 0.91 -18.18 -9.64
C ARG A 424 1.88 -19.36 -9.65
N ASP A 425 2.30 -19.77 -10.85
CA ASP A 425 3.05 -21.00 -11.11
C ASP A 425 4.56 -20.81 -11.01
N PHE A 426 5.08 -19.63 -11.36
CA PHE A 426 6.53 -19.35 -11.40
C PHE A 426 7.01 -18.36 -10.34
N GLY A 427 6.12 -17.66 -9.64
CA GLY A 427 6.51 -16.68 -8.63
C GLY A 427 7.06 -17.31 -7.36
N ASP A 428 8.10 -16.70 -6.79
CA ASP A 428 8.75 -17.18 -5.57
C ASP A 428 7.77 -17.22 -4.37
N ARG A 429 7.65 -18.38 -3.74
CA ARG A 429 6.83 -18.63 -2.53
C ARG A 429 7.66 -18.85 -1.27
N THR A 430 8.98 -18.91 -1.40
CA THR A 430 9.94 -19.10 -0.31
C THR A 430 10.33 -17.75 0.30
N ASN A 431 10.60 -16.74 -0.53
CA ASN A 431 10.95 -15.40 -0.07
C ASN A 431 9.87 -14.38 -0.44
N ARG A 432 9.06 -14.00 0.55
CA ARG A 432 7.96 -13.05 0.38
C ARG A 432 8.40 -11.65 -0.08
N LYS A 433 9.65 -11.24 0.17
CA LYS A 433 10.22 -9.97 -0.33
C LYS A 433 10.50 -10.03 -1.85
N HIS A 434 10.63 -11.23 -2.40
CA HIS A 434 10.88 -11.54 -3.81
C HIS A 434 9.64 -12.11 -4.55
N ALA A 435 8.52 -12.30 -3.87
CA ALA A 435 7.33 -12.98 -4.37
C ALA A 435 6.42 -12.17 -5.35
N ARG A 436 6.83 -10.99 -5.81
CA ARG A 436 6.01 -10.14 -6.71
C ARG A 436 6.36 -10.38 -8.17
N LEU A 437 5.38 -10.20 -9.06
CA LEU A 437 5.53 -10.42 -10.50
C LEU A 437 6.75 -9.75 -11.12
N LYS A 438 7.10 -8.53 -10.66
CA LYS A 438 8.29 -7.82 -11.13
C LYS A 438 9.57 -8.67 -11.08
N TYR A 439 9.75 -9.47 -10.02
CA TYR A 439 10.93 -10.32 -9.87
C TYR A 439 10.82 -11.57 -10.71
N THR A 440 9.63 -12.20 -10.78
CA THR A 440 9.37 -13.31 -11.69
C THR A 440 9.71 -12.97 -13.15
N ILE A 441 9.39 -11.75 -13.59
CA ILE A 441 9.74 -11.27 -14.94
C ILE A 441 11.25 -11.06 -15.07
N ASP A 442 11.91 -10.48 -14.07
CA ASP A 442 13.35 -10.22 -14.13
C ASP A 442 14.18 -11.52 -14.04
N ASP A 443 13.71 -12.52 -13.28
CA ASP A 443 14.33 -13.85 -13.17
C ASP A 443 14.21 -14.66 -14.46
N LEU A 444 13.03 -14.63 -15.10
CA LEU A 444 12.80 -15.35 -16.35
C LEU A 444 13.36 -14.59 -17.57
N GLY A 445 13.39 -13.27 -17.51
CA GLY A 445 13.52 -12.38 -18.65
C GLY A 445 12.18 -12.08 -19.33
N VAL A 446 12.01 -10.85 -19.84
CA VAL A 446 10.75 -10.34 -20.42
C VAL A 446 10.23 -11.23 -21.55
N GLU A 447 11.08 -11.62 -22.50
CA GLU A 447 10.67 -12.44 -23.65
C GLU A 447 10.26 -13.86 -23.25
N VAL A 448 10.95 -14.47 -22.28
CA VAL A 448 10.60 -15.80 -21.77
C VAL A 448 9.27 -15.74 -21.01
N PHE A 449 9.08 -14.71 -20.18
CA PHE A 449 7.82 -14.49 -19.50
C PHE A 449 6.67 -14.29 -20.50
N LYS A 450 6.87 -13.43 -21.51
CA LYS A 450 5.91 -13.19 -22.58
C LYS A 450 5.51 -14.49 -23.29
N SER A 451 6.49 -15.32 -23.69
CA SER A 451 6.23 -16.60 -24.34
C SER A 451 5.38 -17.54 -23.48
N LYS A 452 5.63 -17.61 -22.16
CA LYS A 452 4.81 -18.44 -21.25
C LYS A 452 3.37 -17.96 -21.18
N VAL A 453 3.14 -16.64 -21.24
CA VAL A 453 1.79 -16.08 -21.28
C VAL A 453 1.11 -16.41 -22.62
N GLU A 454 1.82 -16.25 -23.73
CA GLU A 454 1.33 -16.59 -25.08
C GLU A 454 0.97 -18.07 -25.22
N ASP A 455 1.76 -18.97 -24.62
CA ASP A 455 1.48 -20.42 -24.59
C ASP A 455 0.15 -20.72 -23.88
N LEU A 456 -0.16 -20.02 -22.79
CA LEU A 456 -1.44 -20.15 -22.08
C LEU A 456 -2.60 -19.46 -22.79
N LEU A 457 -2.33 -18.42 -23.57
CA LEU A 457 -3.32 -17.71 -24.38
C LEU A 457 -3.71 -18.50 -25.64
N GLY A 458 -2.77 -19.26 -26.20
CA GLY A 458 -2.94 -19.94 -27.49
C GLY A 458 -2.73 -19.02 -28.70
N TYR A 459 -2.28 -17.79 -28.49
CA TYR A 459 -1.94 -16.83 -29.54
C TYR A 459 -0.85 -15.85 -29.04
N LYS A 460 -0.23 -15.13 -29.97
CA LYS A 460 0.81 -14.14 -29.66
C LYS A 460 0.23 -12.74 -29.50
N PHE A 461 0.82 -11.94 -28.62
CA PHE A 461 0.49 -10.52 -28.56
C PHE A 461 0.82 -9.83 -29.88
N ASP A 462 -0.08 -8.97 -30.35
CA ASP A 462 0.20 -8.11 -31.49
C ASP A 462 1.23 -7.04 -31.14
N ALA A 463 1.78 -6.37 -32.16
CA ALA A 463 2.66 -5.22 -31.94
C ALA A 463 1.92 -4.12 -31.16
N PRO A 464 2.57 -3.44 -30.19
CA PRO A 464 1.98 -2.30 -29.49
C PRO A 464 1.50 -1.23 -30.46
N LYS A 465 0.30 -0.69 -30.23
CA LYS A 465 -0.23 0.44 -30.99
C LYS A 465 0.30 1.78 -30.46
N PRO A 466 0.40 2.84 -31.28
CA PRO A 466 0.85 4.15 -30.82
C PRO A 466 -0.07 4.74 -29.74
N PHE A 467 0.52 5.46 -28.77
CA PHE A 467 -0.20 6.22 -27.75
C PHE A 467 0.67 7.39 -27.27
N LYS A 468 0.06 8.39 -26.61
CA LYS A 468 0.76 9.52 -26.00
C LYS A 468 0.12 9.84 -24.65
N ILE A 469 0.93 10.01 -23.62
CA ILE A 469 0.49 10.50 -22.30
C ILE A 469 0.96 11.94 -22.15
N GLU A 470 0.08 12.81 -21.68
CA GLU A 470 0.32 14.24 -21.46
C GLU A 470 0.08 14.69 -20.02
N SER A 471 -0.53 13.85 -19.17
CA SER A 471 -0.79 14.18 -17.77
C SER A 471 -0.84 12.94 -16.89
N ASN A 472 -0.41 13.06 -15.62
CA ASN A 472 -0.65 12.08 -14.56
C ASN A 472 -1.49 12.61 -13.39
N ILE A 473 -1.98 13.85 -13.50
CA ILE A 473 -2.78 14.53 -12.48
C ILE A 473 -4.26 14.45 -12.82
N ASP A 474 -5.09 14.58 -11.80
CA ASP A 474 -6.55 14.65 -11.98
C ASP A 474 -6.94 16.00 -12.61
N TYR A 475 -8.04 16.01 -13.36
CA TYR A 475 -8.65 17.24 -13.86
C TYR A 475 -9.53 17.85 -12.76
N PHE A 476 -9.15 18.98 -12.17
CA PHE A 476 -9.89 19.64 -11.09
C PHE A 476 -10.95 20.62 -11.59
N GLY A 477 -12.09 20.67 -10.91
CA GLY A 477 -13.17 21.60 -11.22
C GLY A 477 -14.24 21.02 -12.15
N TRP A 478 -15.09 21.91 -12.68
CA TRP A 478 -16.20 21.54 -13.55
C TRP A 478 -15.74 21.21 -14.97
N CYS A 479 -16.31 20.17 -15.56
CA CYS A 479 -16.36 19.97 -17.00
C CYS A 479 -17.71 19.40 -17.43
N LYS A 480 -18.02 19.56 -18.71
CA LYS A 480 -19.20 18.97 -19.35
C LYS A 480 -18.75 17.92 -20.35
N ASP A 481 -19.36 16.74 -20.31
CA ASP A 481 -19.04 15.67 -21.23
C ASP A 481 -19.81 15.78 -22.55
N GLU A 482 -19.52 14.87 -23.47
CA GLU A 482 -20.15 14.78 -24.78
C GLU A 482 -21.61 14.27 -24.77
N LEU A 483 -22.10 13.80 -23.62
CA LEU A 483 -23.49 13.38 -23.40
C LEU A 483 -24.33 14.48 -22.75
N GLY A 484 -23.73 15.60 -22.39
CA GLY A 484 -24.39 16.75 -21.78
C GLY A 484 -24.45 16.71 -20.26
N TYR A 485 -23.76 15.78 -19.59
CA TYR A 485 -23.67 15.76 -18.13
C TYR A 485 -22.48 16.58 -17.63
N ASN A 486 -22.64 17.10 -16.42
CA ASN A 486 -21.64 17.90 -15.72
C ASN A 486 -20.93 17.03 -14.68
N HIS A 487 -19.63 17.27 -14.53
CA HIS A 487 -18.75 16.54 -13.61
C HIS A 487 -17.89 17.53 -12.86
N PHE A 488 -17.68 17.29 -11.57
CA PHE A 488 -16.83 18.09 -10.71
C PHE A 488 -15.84 17.23 -9.96
N THR A 489 -14.54 17.45 -10.15
CA THR A 489 -13.49 16.79 -9.36
C THR A 489 -13.13 17.63 -8.15
N THR A 490 -13.42 17.10 -6.97
CA THR A 490 -13.11 17.69 -5.67
C THR A 490 -11.71 17.34 -5.24
N PHE A 491 -10.90 18.34 -4.90
CA PHE A 491 -9.62 18.11 -4.23
C PHE A 491 -9.84 17.66 -2.79
N ILE A 492 -9.33 16.48 -2.46
CA ILE A 492 -9.31 15.93 -1.09
C ILE A 492 -7.85 15.70 -0.71
N GLU A 493 -7.32 16.49 0.22
CA GLU A 493 -5.92 16.43 0.58
C GLU A 493 -5.57 15.05 1.17
N ASN A 494 -4.66 14.35 0.51
CA ASN A 494 -4.31 12.97 0.82
C ASN A 494 -5.52 12.03 0.95
N GLY A 495 -6.66 12.32 0.32
CA GLY A 495 -7.86 11.50 0.36
C GLY A 495 -8.49 11.27 1.74
N ARG A 496 -8.19 12.10 2.75
CA ARG A 496 -8.89 12.04 4.04
C ARG A 496 -10.19 12.84 3.95
N ILE A 497 -11.32 12.17 4.10
CA ILE A 497 -12.64 12.80 4.20
C ILE A 497 -13.03 12.83 5.67
N GLU A 498 -13.07 14.03 6.22
CA GLU A 498 -13.47 14.34 7.60
C GLU A 498 -14.12 15.73 7.64
N ASP A 499 -14.72 16.06 8.77
CA ASP A 499 -15.16 17.43 9.05
C ASP A 499 -14.14 18.11 9.96
N THR A 500 -13.58 19.24 9.49
CA THR A 500 -12.86 20.19 10.35
C THR A 500 -13.66 21.49 10.49
N PRO A 501 -13.35 22.37 11.46
CA PRO A 501 -14.01 23.68 11.56
C PRO A 501 -13.91 24.50 10.27
N GLU A 502 -12.81 24.35 9.53
CA GLU A 502 -12.54 25.05 8.28
C GLU A 502 -13.15 24.34 7.07
N LEU A 503 -13.17 23.01 7.07
CA LEU A 503 -13.51 22.17 5.92
C LEU A 503 -14.49 21.05 6.33
N PRO A 504 -15.82 21.31 6.33
CA PRO A 504 -16.84 20.32 6.64
C PRO A 504 -17.11 19.37 5.44
N GLN A 505 -16.06 18.70 4.96
CA GLN A 505 -16.08 17.96 3.69
C GLN A 505 -16.94 16.70 3.76
N LYS A 506 -16.86 15.95 4.85
CA LYS A 506 -17.65 14.72 5.05
C LYS A 506 -19.13 15.06 5.01
N THR A 507 -19.54 16.09 5.74
CA THR A 507 -20.92 16.59 5.72
C THR A 507 -21.32 17.08 4.33
N GLY A 508 -20.47 17.84 3.64
CA GLY A 508 -20.77 18.33 2.30
C GLY A 508 -21.00 17.22 1.27
N LEU A 509 -20.11 16.22 1.22
CA LEU A 509 -20.24 15.09 0.32
C LEU A 509 -21.47 14.23 0.65
N ARG A 510 -21.79 14.06 1.94
CA ARG A 510 -23.05 13.43 2.37
C ARG A 510 -24.26 14.21 1.85
N LYS A 511 -24.28 15.55 1.94
CA LYS A 511 -25.39 16.37 1.42
C LYS A 511 -25.56 16.26 -0.09
N VAL A 512 -24.45 16.24 -0.83
CA VAL A 512 -24.48 15.96 -2.27
C VAL A 512 -25.04 14.56 -2.55
N ALA A 513 -24.62 13.55 -1.79
CA ALA A 513 -25.13 12.19 -1.95
C ALA A 513 -26.63 12.06 -1.59
N GLU A 514 -27.10 12.72 -0.53
CA GLU A 514 -28.52 12.79 -0.17
C GLU A 514 -29.34 13.43 -1.30
N PHE A 515 -28.85 14.53 -1.86
CA PHE A 515 -29.51 15.24 -2.95
C PHE A 515 -29.59 14.38 -4.22
N LEU A 516 -28.45 13.90 -4.71
CA LEU A 516 -28.36 13.06 -5.93
C LEU A 516 -29.06 11.71 -5.76
N GLY A 517 -29.14 11.18 -4.53
CA GLY A 517 -29.86 9.95 -4.21
C GLY A 517 -31.37 10.11 -4.07
N SER A 518 -31.89 11.35 -4.14
CA SER A 518 -33.32 11.63 -3.98
C SER A 518 -34.04 11.73 -5.33
N GLY A 519 -35.20 11.09 -5.45
CA GLY A 519 -35.98 11.07 -6.70
C GLY A 519 -35.29 10.29 -7.83
N ASN A 520 -35.58 10.66 -9.07
CA ASN A 520 -34.99 10.03 -10.28
C ASN A 520 -33.82 10.86 -10.83
N ARG A 521 -32.97 11.39 -9.94
CA ARG A 521 -31.81 12.22 -10.32
C ARG A 521 -30.66 11.38 -10.83
N SER A 522 -29.83 11.96 -11.69
CA SER A 522 -28.58 11.36 -12.15
C SER A 522 -27.43 11.84 -11.29
N GLY A 523 -26.52 10.94 -10.92
CA GLY A 523 -25.37 11.31 -10.13
C GLY A 523 -24.64 10.10 -9.56
N GLU A 524 -23.32 10.15 -9.56
CA GLU A 524 -22.46 9.13 -8.96
C GLU A 524 -21.17 9.75 -8.44
N PHE A 525 -20.46 8.99 -7.62
CA PHE A 525 -19.12 9.33 -7.16
C PHE A 525 -18.09 8.46 -7.87
N ARG A 526 -16.99 9.05 -8.33
CA ARG A 526 -15.83 8.30 -8.85
C ARG A 526 -14.60 8.59 -8.04
N LEU A 527 -13.85 7.57 -7.69
CA LEU A 527 -12.62 7.72 -6.89
C LEU A 527 -11.40 7.67 -7.81
N THR A 528 -10.41 8.52 -7.55
CA THR A 528 -9.22 8.60 -8.43
C THR A 528 -8.02 7.84 -7.88
N GLY A 529 -7.07 7.54 -8.76
CA GLY A 529 -5.76 7.01 -8.38
C GLY A 529 -4.92 7.99 -7.56
N ASN A 530 -5.25 9.28 -7.58
CA ASN A 530 -4.58 10.34 -6.83
C ASN A 530 -5.30 10.70 -5.52
N GLN A 531 -6.25 9.86 -5.07
CA GLN A 531 -6.95 9.98 -3.79
C GLN A 531 -7.96 11.14 -3.74
N HIS A 532 -8.57 11.49 -4.87
CA HIS A 532 -9.63 12.49 -4.96
C HIS A 532 -10.97 11.84 -5.31
N ILE A 533 -12.02 12.65 -5.31
CA ILE A 533 -13.39 12.21 -5.59
C ILE A 533 -14.03 13.12 -6.64
N LEU A 534 -14.67 12.50 -7.62
CA LEU A 534 -15.48 13.17 -8.63
C LEU A 534 -16.95 13.02 -8.26
N ILE A 535 -17.72 14.07 -8.47
CA ILE A 535 -19.17 14.04 -8.54
C ILE A 535 -19.51 14.09 -10.03
N SER A 536 -20.02 12.98 -10.54
CA SER A 536 -20.18 12.73 -11.97
C SER A 536 -21.64 12.55 -12.35
N ASN A 537 -21.91 12.70 -13.65
CA ASN A 537 -23.23 12.51 -14.25
C ASN A 537 -24.31 13.46 -13.69
N VAL A 538 -23.96 14.70 -13.34
CA VAL A 538 -24.91 15.72 -12.86
C VAL A 538 -25.64 16.32 -14.06
N SER A 539 -26.97 16.25 -14.09
CA SER A 539 -27.74 16.84 -15.19
C SER A 539 -27.71 18.38 -15.13
N ASP A 540 -28.12 19.05 -16.21
CA ASP A 540 -28.19 20.52 -16.21
C ASP A 540 -29.25 21.04 -15.22
N GLU A 541 -30.32 20.28 -14.98
CA GLU A 541 -31.37 20.64 -14.03
C GLU A 541 -30.90 20.62 -12.57
N ASP A 542 -29.97 19.72 -12.24
CA ASP A 542 -29.43 19.55 -10.88
C ASP A 542 -28.14 20.37 -10.64
N LEU A 543 -27.55 20.95 -11.70
CA LEU A 543 -26.22 21.58 -11.65
C LEU A 543 -26.12 22.73 -10.63
N ASP A 544 -27.11 23.62 -10.61
CA ASP A 544 -27.07 24.81 -9.76
C ASP A 544 -27.18 24.44 -8.27
N GLU A 545 -27.97 23.41 -7.93
CA GLU A 545 -28.08 22.92 -6.56
C GLU A 545 -26.78 22.23 -6.12
N VAL A 546 -26.17 21.40 -6.98
CA VAL A 546 -24.87 20.79 -6.67
C VAL A 546 -23.79 21.86 -6.47
N LYS A 547 -23.74 22.89 -7.31
CA LYS A 547 -22.82 24.03 -7.10
C LYS A 547 -23.03 24.72 -5.76
N GLN A 548 -24.28 24.96 -5.36
CA GLN A 548 -24.60 25.57 -4.07
C GLN A 548 -24.13 24.71 -2.91
N LEU A 549 -24.37 23.39 -2.96
CA LEU A 549 -23.89 22.45 -1.95
C LEU A 549 -22.35 22.45 -1.88
N LEU A 550 -21.67 22.38 -3.02
CA LEU A 550 -20.21 22.38 -3.04
C LEU A 550 -19.63 23.68 -2.46
N ALA A 551 -20.19 24.84 -2.83
CA ALA A 551 -19.78 26.13 -2.29
C ALA A 551 -20.06 26.24 -0.78
N GLN A 552 -21.25 25.83 -0.33
CA GLN A 552 -21.65 25.88 1.09
C GLN A 552 -20.67 25.10 1.98
N TYR A 553 -20.18 23.95 1.50
CA TYR A 553 -19.28 23.08 2.23
C TYR A 553 -17.81 23.19 1.80
N LYS A 554 -17.46 24.21 1.00
CA LYS A 554 -16.11 24.53 0.52
C LYS A 554 -15.43 23.39 -0.26
N LEU A 555 -16.22 22.56 -0.92
CA LEU A 555 -15.76 21.49 -1.80
C LEU A 555 -15.45 22.00 -3.21
N ASP A 556 -15.89 23.21 -3.56
CA ASP A 556 -15.68 23.83 -4.88
C ASP A 556 -14.32 24.52 -5.05
N ASN A 557 -13.52 24.61 -3.98
CA ASN A 557 -12.21 25.25 -4.04
C ASN A 557 -11.24 24.43 -4.91
N THR A 558 -10.71 25.07 -5.96
CA THR A 558 -9.70 24.50 -6.85
C THR A 558 -8.45 25.36 -6.96
N ASP A 559 -8.33 26.44 -6.19
CA ASP A 559 -7.19 27.38 -6.25
C ASP A 559 -5.99 26.91 -5.40
N PHE A 560 -5.56 25.68 -5.64
CA PHE A 560 -4.34 25.12 -5.05
C PHE A 560 -3.16 25.23 -6.01
N SER A 561 -1.93 25.27 -5.45
CA SER A 561 -0.71 25.20 -6.26
C SER A 561 -0.67 23.91 -7.07
N ALA A 562 0.04 23.92 -8.20
CA ALA A 562 0.22 22.73 -9.00
C ALA A 562 0.99 21.63 -8.23
N LEU A 563 1.92 22.02 -7.35
CA LEU A 563 2.61 21.10 -6.45
C LEU A 563 1.62 20.37 -5.52
N ARG A 564 0.71 21.09 -4.86
CA ARG A 564 -0.26 20.46 -3.93
C ARG A 564 -1.24 19.55 -4.65
N LYS A 565 -1.74 19.96 -5.81
CA LYS A 565 -2.64 19.15 -6.66
C LYS A 565 -2.01 17.86 -7.20
N SER A 566 -0.69 17.86 -7.38
CA SER A 566 0.08 16.70 -7.88
C SER A 566 0.69 15.86 -6.76
N SER A 567 0.38 16.19 -5.50
CA SER A 567 0.97 15.57 -4.31
C SER A 567 0.09 14.50 -3.68
N ALA A 568 0.70 13.40 -3.23
CA ALA A 568 -0.01 12.34 -2.52
C ALA A 568 0.82 11.67 -1.43
N ALA A 569 0.16 11.33 -0.32
CA ALA A 569 0.74 10.60 0.80
C ALA A 569 0.04 9.26 1.07
N CYS A 570 0.74 8.35 1.76
CA CYS A 570 0.11 7.17 2.35
C CYS A 570 -0.31 7.47 3.80
N VAL A 571 -1.19 6.63 4.36
CA VAL A 571 -1.66 6.79 5.75
C VAL A 571 -0.51 6.91 6.75
N ALA A 572 0.43 5.96 6.72
CA ALA A 572 1.50 5.85 7.72
C ALA A 572 0.94 5.81 9.16
N PHE A 573 1.46 6.63 10.07
CA PHE A 573 0.94 6.73 11.43
C PHE A 573 -0.47 7.33 11.46
N PRO A 574 -1.28 7.03 12.50
CA PRO A 574 -0.97 6.14 13.62
C PRO A 574 -1.27 4.67 13.34
N THR A 575 -2.08 4.34 12.33
CA THR A 575 -2.67 2.99 12.22
C THR A 575 -1.86 2.01 11.37
N CYS A 576 -0.90 2.45 10.54
CA CYS A 576 -0.07 1.53 9.78
C CYS A 576 1.01 0.91 10.66
N GLY A 577 0.89 -0.39 10.93
CA GLY A 577 1.89 -1.16 11.68
C GLY A 577 3.29 -1.25 11.03
N LEU A 578 3.45 -0.78 9.80
CA LEU A 578 4.73 -0.77 9.06
C LEU A 578 5.36 0.63 8.93
N ALA A 579 4.69 1.68 9.40
CA ALA A 579 5.19 3.04 9.26
C ALA A 579 6.46 3.27 10.10
N MET A 580 7.46 3.89 9.48
CA MET A 580 8.72 4.31 10.10
C MET A 580 8.74 5.82 10.34
N ALA A 581 8.13 6.60 9.44
CA ALA A 581 7.95 8.05 9.54
C ALA A 581 6.50 8.45 9.26
N GLU A 582 6.16 9.71 9.56
CA GLU A 582 4.89 10.32 9.15
C GLU A 582 4.75 10.37 7.63
N SER A 583 3.51 10.54 7.16
CA SER A 583 3.25 10.74 5.74
C SER A 583 2.01 11.62 5.54
N GLU A 584 0.80 11.05 5.65
CA GLU A 584 -0.47 11.78 5.46
C GLU A 584 -0.57 13.05 6.32
N ARG A 585 -0.19 12.96 7.60
CA ARG A 585 -0.24 14.09 8.54
C ARG A 585 0.84 15.14 8.30
N TYR A 586 1.94 14.77 7.65
CA TYR A 586 3.12 15.62 7.50
C TYR A 586 3.20 16.30 6.13
N LEU A 587 2.82 15.60 5.05
CA LEU A 587 2.94 16.14 3.69
C LEU A 587 2.28 17.52 3.54
N PRO A 588 1.07 17.80 4.05
CA PRO A 588 0.46 19.13 3.93
C PRO A 588 1.31 20.24 4.54
N VAL A 589 1.94 19.99 5.70
CA VAL A 589 2.81 20.95 6.40
C VAL A 589 4.06 21.25 5.56
N LEU A 590 4.69 20.22 5.01
CA LEU A 590 5.86 20.38 4.17
C LEU A 590 5.55 21.13 2.87
N ILE A 591 4.43 20.79 2.22
CA ILE A 591 4.01 21.44 0.97
C ILE A 591 3.77 22.94 1.20
N THR A 592 3.10 23.33 2.29
CA THR A 592 2.89 24.75 2.63
C THR A 592 4.22 25.51 2.71
N LYS A 593 5.25 24.93 3.34
CA LYS A 593 6.58 25.55 3.47
C LYS A 593 7.35 25.66 2.14
N LEU A 594 7.04 24.79 1.18
CA LEU A 594 7.62 24.82 -0.18
C LEU A 594 6.89 25.81 -1.09
N GLU A 595 5.56 25.92 -0.95
CA GLU A 595 4.74 26.84 -1.75
C GLU A 595 5.16 28.30 -1.59
N GLU A 596 5.58 28.73 -0.40
CA GLU A 596 6.12 30.08 -0.16
C GLU A 596 7.31 30.39 -1.10
N ALA A 597 8.18 29.41 -1.32
CA ALA A 597 9.33 29.57 -2.22
C ALA A 597 8.93 29.44 -3.69
N LEU A 598 8.00 28.54 -4.03
CA LEU A 598 7.50 28.41 -5.40
C LEU A 598 6.81 29.70 -5.88
N GLU A 599 6.08 30.39 -5.00
CA GLU A 599 5.49 31.70 -5.30
C GLU A 599 6.57 32.73 -5.62
N GLU A 600 7.61 32.83 -4.79
CA GLU A 600 8.76 33.74 -5.01
C GLU A 600 9.45 33.47 -6.36
N TYR A 601 9.52 32.21 -6.77
CA TYR A 601 10.19 31.79 -8.00
C TYR A 601 9.29 31.81 -9.24
N GLY A 602 8.01 32.19 -9.10
CA GLY A 602 7.04 32.20 -10.19
C GLY A 602 6.61 30.81 -10.66
N LEU A 603 6.72 29.80 -9.80
CA LEU A 603 6.46 28.38 -10.08
C LEU A 603 5.11 27.87 -9.55
N ARG A 604 4.21 28.76 -9.10
CA ARG A 604 2.92 28.38 -8.49
C ARG A 604 2.12 27.38 -9.33
N HIS A 605 2.14 27.57 -10.64
CA HIS A 605 1.37 26.80 -11.61
C HIS A 605 2.17 25.68 -12.28
N ASP A 606 3.45 25.56 -11.95
CA ASP A 606 4.33 24.55 -12.49
C ASP A 606 4.22 23.26 -11.66
N SER A 607 3.70 22.20 -12.29
CA SER A 607 3.45 20.92 -11.63
C SER A 607 4.77 20.17 -11.39
N VAL A 608 5.00 19.77 -10.14
CA VAL A 608 6.06 18.84 -9.75
C VAL A 608 5.43 17.70 -8.99
N VAL A 609 5.42 16.51 -9.58
CA VAL A 609 4.77 15.34 -8.97
C VAL A 609 5.57 14.92 -7.75
N MET A 610 5.02 15.22 -6.56
CA MET A 610 5.67 14.95 -5.28
C MET A 610 4.92 13.89 -4.49
N ARG A 611 5.62 12.89 -3.96
CA ARG A 611 4.96 11.80 -3.22
C ARG A 611 5.68 11.43 -1.93
N MET A 612 4.91 11.16 -0.88
CA MET A 612 5.45 10.80 0.42
C MET A 612 4.93 9.44 0.88
N THR A 613 5.81 8.62 1.45
CA THR A 613 5.39 7.39 2.11
C THR A 613 6.16 7.17 3.40
N GLY A 614 5.50 6.65 4.43
CA GLY A 614 6.14 6.45 5.74
C GLY A 614 7.12 5.27 5.83
N CYS A 615 7.25 4.45 4.79
CA CYS A 615 8.15 3.28 4.74
C CYS A 615 8.42 2.84 3.27
N PRO A 616 9.41 1.98 2.98
CA PRO A 616 9.81 1.66 1.60
C PRO A 616 8.83 0.76 0.83
N ASN A 617 7.69 0.39 1.42
CA ASN A 617 6.63 -0.35 0.73
C ASN A 617 6.02 0.44 -0.45
N GLY A 618 6.12 1.77 -0.46
CA GLY A 618 5.73 2.61 -1.59
C GLY A 618 4.21 2.67 -1.83
N CYS A 619 3.40 2.76 -0.77
CA CYS A 619 1.93 2.78 -0.87
C CYS A 619 1.39 3.99 -1.64
N ALA A 620 2.10 5.13 -1.59
CA ALA A 620 1.81 6.33 -2.36
C ALA A 620 2.52 6.34 -3.73
N ARG A 621 3.07 5.22 -4.20
CA ARG A 621 3.80 5.13 -5.48
C ARG A 621 4.94 6.16 -5.61
N PRO A 622 5.80 6.32 -4.59
CA PRO A 622 6.82 7.38 -4.56
C PRO A 622 7.88 7.25 -5.66
N TRP A 623 8.14 6.03 -6.14
CA TRP A 623 9.30 5.77 -6.99
C TRP A 623 9.14 6.23 -8.44
N VAL A 624 7.92 6.58 -8.86
CA VAL A 624 7.62 7.13 -10.18
C VAL A 624 7.27 8.62 -10.10
N ALA A 625 7.57 9.27 -8.98
CA ALA A 625 7.37 10.71 -8.77
C ALA A 625 8.67 11.47 -9.06
N GLU A 626 8.55 12.72 -9.50
CA GLU A 626 9.70 13.59 -9.75
C GLU A 626 10.47 13.87 -8.47
N VAL A 627 9.74 14.10 -7.37
CA VAL A 627 10.26 14.23 -6.01
C VAL A 627 9.58 13.20 -5.11
N ALA A 628 10.36 12.46 -4.32
CA ALA A 628 9.75 11.62 -3.29
C ALA A 628 10.49 11.59 -1.97
N LEU A 629 9.71 11.45 -0.90
CA LEU A 629 10.18 11.29 0.47
C LEU A 629 9.73 9.93 1.01
N VAL A 630 10.71 9.08 1.34
CA VAL A 630 10.45 7.74 1.84
C VAL A 630 10.97 7.60 3.26
N GLY A 631 10.04 7.45 4.19
CA GLY A 631 10.31 7.35 5.62
C GLY A 631 11.28 6.22 5.95
N LYS A 632 12.30 6.55 6.75
CA LYS A 632 13.31 5.62 7.23
C LYS A 632 13.33 5.53 8.76
N ALA A 633 13.04 6.64 9.43
CA ALA A 633 12.81 6.71 10.88
C ALA A 633 11.88 7.90 11.18
N TYR A 634 11.42 8.03 12.42
CA TYR A 634 10.50 9.10 12.80
C TYR A 634 11.12 10.47 12.50
N GLY A 635 10.47 11.27 11.65
CA GLY A 635 10.98 12.58 11.20
C GLY A 635 12.14 12.55 10.20
N ALA A 636 12.54 11.38 9.68
CA ALA A 636 13.66 11.24 8.75
C ALA A 636 13.28 10.46 7.47
N TYR A 637 13.71 10.98 6.32
CA TYR A 637 13.30 10.50 5.01
C TYR A 637 14.49 10.33 4.07
N ASN A 638 14.45 9.30 3.21
CA ASN A 638 15.26 9.32 2.00
C ASN A 638 14.59 10.23 0.98
N LEU A 639 15.34 11.16 0.40
CA LEU A 639 14.92 12.03 -0.69
C LEU A 639 15.33 11.41 -2.02
N MET A 640 14.36 11.32 -2.92
CA MET A 640 14.47 10.71 -4.24
C MET A 640 14.15 11.74 -5.30
N LEU A 641 14.91 11.77 -6.40
CA LEU A 641 14.73 12.72 -7.50
C LEU A 641 14.81 12.03 -8.88
N GLY A 642 14.27 12.70 -9.91
CA GLY A 642 14.49 12.32 -11.32
C GLY A 642 13.47 11.37 -11.92
N GLY A 643 12.37 11.10 -11.23
CA GLY A 643 11.25 10.34 -11.80
C GLY A 643 10.62 11.10 -12.99
N GLY A 644 10.00 10.37 -13.90
CA GLY A 644 9.36 11.00 -15.07
C GLY A 644 8.03 11.65 -14.70
N HIS A 645 7.75 12.83 -15.25
CA HIS A 645 6.51 13.59 -14.96
C HIS A 645 5.23 12.78 -15.20
N HIS A 646 5.23 11.88 -16.17
CA HIS A 646 4.08 11.04 -16.51
C HIS A 646 4.11 9.66 -15.82
N GLY A 647 4.99 9.45 -14.85
CA GLY A 647 5.15 8.17 -14.13
C GLY A 647 5.86 7.08 -14.93
N GLN A 648 6.49 7.43 -16.06
CA GLN A 648 7.13 6.50 -17.01
C GLN A 648 8.56 6.10 -16.63
N ARG A 649 9.18 6.83 -15.70
CA ARG A 649 10.58 6.63 -15.28
C ARG A 649 10.69 6.61 -13.76
N LEU A 650 11.54 5.72 -13.24
CA LEU A 650 11.84 5.64 -11.82
C LEU A 650 12.76 6.78 -11.39
N ASN A 651 12.52 7.35 -10.20
CA ASN A 651 13.50 8.21 -9.54
C ASN A 651 14.66 7.40 -8.93
N LYS A 652 15.63 8.10 -8.36
CA LYS A 652 16.80 7.53 -7.70
C LYS A 652 17.08 8.26 -6.38
N ILE A 653 17.76 7.60 -5.46
CA ILE A 653 18.13 8.18 -4.17
C ILE A 653 19.10 9.35 -4.40
N TYR A 654 18.69 10.54 -3.94
CA TYR A 654 19.52 11.74 -3.92
C TYR A 654 20.16 11.96 -2.56
N ARG A 655 19.38 11.80 -1.46
CA ARG A 655 19.90 11.84 -0.09
C ARG A 655 19.28 10.79 0.82
N TYR A 656 20.06 10.24 1.74
CA TYR A 656 19.61 9.32 2.78
C TYR A 656 19.28 10.03 4.09
N SER A 657 18.17 9.61 4.71
CA SER A 657 17.84 9.93 6.11
C SER A 657 17.88 11.41 6.51
N ILE A 658 17.45 12.31 5.64
CA ILE A 658 17.45 13.76 5.92
C ILE A 658 16.21 14.19 6.71
N LYS A 659 16.35 15.26 7.48
CA LYS A 659 15.27 15.91 8.26
C LYS A 659 14.64 17.07 7.49
N GLU A 660 13.56 17.63 8.04
CA GLU A 660 12.80 18.71 7.41
C GLU A 660 13.66 19.89 6.94
N ASP A 661 14.54 20.42 7.80
CA ASP A 661 15.35 21.60 7.45
C ASP A 661 16.23 21.33 6.22
N GLU A 662 16.86 20.15 6.18
CA GLU A 662 17.66 19.69 5.03
C GLU A 662 16.80 19.48 3.78
N ILE A 663 15.59 18.91 3.93
CA ILE A 663 14.63 18.74 2.81
C ILE A 663 14.28 20.10 2.21
N LEU A 664 13.93 21.08 3.05
CA LEU A 664 13.55 22.42 2.62
C LEU A 664 14.72 23.14 1.94
N GLU A 665 15.91 23.10 2.54
CA GLU A 665 17.11 23.71 1.96
C GLU A 665 17.40 23.15 0.57
N ILE A 666 17.41 21.81 0.43
CA ILE A 666 17.69 21.14 -0.83
C ILE A 666 16.64 21.50 -1.87
N LEU A 667 15.35 21.31 -1.56
CA LEU A 667 14.28 21.46 -2.54
C LEU A 667 14.10 22.92 -2.96
N LYS A 668 14.17 23.88 -2.04
CA LYS A 668 14.09 25.31 -2.38
C LYS A 668 15.22 25.73 -3.32
N ASN A 669 16.45 25.28 -3.05
CA ASN A 669 17.60 25.54 -3.91
C ASN A 669 17.43 24.90 -5.30
N LEU A 670 16.95 23.65 -5.37
CA LEU A 670 16.73 22.97 -6.65
C LEU A 670 15.58 23.60 -7.45
N PHE A 671 14.47 24.00 -6.82
CA PHE A 671 13.38 24.68 -7.51
C PHE A 671 13.79 26.05 -8.04
N LYS A 672 14.58 26.81 -7.27
CA LYS A 672 15.16 28.07 -7.74
C LYS A 672 16.06 27.88 -8.96
N ARG A 673 16.87 26.82 -8.98
CA ARG A 673 17.70 26.49 -10.14
C ARG A 673 16.84 26.07 -11.32
N TRP A 674 15.85 25.21 -11.11
CA TRP A 674 14.93 24.78 -12.16
C TRP A 674 14.21 25.97 -12.81
N SER A 675 13.72 26.95 -12.03
CA SER A 675 13.05 28.13 -12.62
C SER A 675 13.95 28.96 -13.53
N LEU A 676 15.27 28.92 -13.32
CA LEU A 676 16.27 29.68 -14.07
C LEU A 676 16.92 28.89 -15.22
N GLU A 677 17.03 27.56 -15.07
CA GLU A 677 17.84 26.69 -15.94
C GLU A 677 17.01 25.79 -16.85
N ARG A 678 15.69 25.67 -16.64
CA ARG A 678 14.81 24.80 -17.43
C ARG A 678 14.64 25.27 -18.87
N ASP A 679 14.49 24.31 -19.77
CA ASP A 679 13.98 24.58 -21.11
C ASP A 679 12.46 24.86 -21.05
N GLU A 680 11.90 25.47 -22.10
CA GLU A 680 10.48 25.79 -22.15
C GLU A 680 9.62 24.52 -22.03
N GLY A 681 8.75 24.49 -21.00
CA GLY A 681 7.87 23.35 -20.72
C GLY A 681 8.57 22.11 -20.13
N GLU A 682 9.84 22.20 -19.74
CA GLU A 682 10.59 21.06 -19.21
C GLU A 682 10.17 20.73 -17.75
N PRO A 683 9.69 19.49 -17.49
CA PRO A 683 9.37 19.04 -16.14
C PRO A 683 10.60 18.95 -15.22
N PHE A 684 10.39 19.15 -13.91
CA PHE A 684 11.46 19.16 -12.91
C PHE A 684 12.28 17.87 -12.89
N GLY A 685 11.64 16.71 -13.04
CA GLY A 685 12.29 15.42 -13.05
C GLY A 685 13.18 15.20 -14.28
N ASP A 686 12.82 15.75 -15.43
CA ASP A 686 13.63 15.70 -16.65
C ASP A 686 14.80 16.69 -16.58
N TRP A 687 14.53 17.89 -16.08
CA TRP A 687 15.57 18.87 -15.75
C TRP A 687 16.63 18.29 -14.79
N CYS A 688 16.23 17.57 -13.74
CA CYS A 688 17.16 16.92 -12.81
C CYS A 688 18.16 15.99 -13.53
N ILE A 689 17.72 15.28 -14.56
CA ILE A 689 18.60 14.41 -15.37
C ILE A 689 19.49 15.25 -16.27
N ARG A 690 18.91 16.19 -17.04
CA ARG A 690 19.65 17.04 -17.98
C ARG A 690 20.72 17.90 -17.30
N ALA A 691 20.40 18.47 -16.15
CA ALA A 691 21.30 19.30 -15.35
C ALA A 691 22.33 18.50 -14.53
N GLY A 692 22.33 17.16 -14.63
CA GLY A 692 23.28 16.30 -13.94
C GLY A 692 23.10 16.25 -12.41
N ILE A 693 21.90 16.57 -11.91
CA ILE A 693 21.58 16.52 -10.47
C ILE A 693 21.50 15.07 -9.98
N ILE A 694 20.96 14.18 -10.80
CA ILE A 694 20.79 12.77 -10.48
C ILE A 694 20.91 11.92 -11.75
N ALA A 695 21.47 10.72 -11.61
CA ALA A 695 21.58 9.78 -12.71
C ALA A 695 20.22 9.17 -13.06
N GLU A 696 19.99 8.91 -14.35
CA GLU A 696 18.78 8.27 -14.84
C GLU A 696 18.69 6.81 -14.36
N THR A 697 17.50 6.37 -13.96
CA THR A 697 17.19 4.93 -13.77
C THR A 697 16.55 4.40 -15.04
N THR A 698 17.31 3.62 -15.82
CA THR A 698 16.86 3.06 -17.11
C THR A 698 15.97 1.82 -16.96
N GLU A 699 16.25 0.97 -15.96
CA GLU A 699 15.47 -0.21 -15.62
C GLU A 699 15.44 -0.41 -14.10
N GLY A 700 14.41 -1.09 -13.58
CA GLY A 700 14.25 -1.33 -12.14
C GLY A 700 15.42 -2.05 -11.48
N LYS A 701 16.03 -3.03 -12.15
CA LYS A 701 17.19 -3.77 -11.62
C LYS A 701 18.46 -2.91 -11.43
N TYR A 702 18.55 -1.78 -12.14
CA TYR A 702 19.66 -0.81 -12.02
C TYR A 702 19.32 0.36 -11.07
N PHE A 703 18.22 0.25 -10.32
CA PHE A 703 17.76 1.30 -9.41
C PHE A 703 18.84 1.69 -8.39
N HIS A 704 19.61 0.71 -7.89
CA HIS A 704 20.65 0.91 -6.88
C HIS A 704 22.03 1.30 -7.46
N ASP A 705 22.16 1.38 -8.79
CA ASP A 705 23.42 1.72 -9.44
C ASP A 705 23.61 3.25 -9.52
N ASN A 706 24.86 3.71 -9.57
CA ASN A 706 25.21 5.13 -9.73
C ASN A 706 24.54 6.07 -8.71
N ILE A 707 24.31 5.58 -7.48
CA ILE A 707 23.90 6.43 -6.37
C ILE A 707 25.10 7.32 -5.97
N PRO A 708 24.92 8.64 -5.80
CA PRO A 708 26.00 9.53 -5.42
C PRO A 708 26.70 9.08 -4.13
N GLU A 709 28.03 9.20 -4.06
CA GLU A 709 28.79 8.85 -2.85
C GLU A 709 28.44 9.75 -1.65
N ASP A 710 27.98 10.97 -1.93
CA ASP A 710 27.55 11.99 -0.96
C ASP A 710 26.05 11.93 -0.64
N ALA A 711 25.35 10.87 -1.09
CA ALA A 711 23.94 10.65 -0.78
C ALA A 711 23.68 10.48 0.73
#